data_AF-Q1DET5-F1
#
_entry.id   AF-Q1DET5-F1
#
_cell.length_a   1.000
_cell.length_b   1.000
_cell.length_c   1.000
_cell.angle_alpha   90.00
_cell.angle_beta   90.00
_cell.angle_gamma   90.00
#
_symmetry.space_group_name_H-M   'P 1'
#
loop_
_entity.id
_entity.type
_entity.pdbx_description
1 polymer ?
#
loop_
_entity_poly.entity_id
_entity_poly.type
_entity_poly.pdbx_seq_one_letter_code
_entity_poly.pdbx_strand_id
1 'polypeptide(L)'
;MEGPGPLRAQPAPTGAADRAGCRVEGVERRVRPGPVRVGARLEGRARGACASRPAAPPLPPGVGDALLTELNVRGQGMKGWGRYLGWGWLLGLAGAWACGGTPLDEDVDAACAGLLPGDVAITEYLNDPVGTDTGHEYVELHNPTRGPVDLYGLTLYASRADGSQETAYAFLEKMTVAAGDYLVLGDVRDGPVPAHVDHAYGDGLGALGNSGGRLGIRCGERVLDEVPLSAPAKSGASRIYDGRLVPDMAGNDDLARWCDSPDAGAGGTFQGSPGAANAPCGPVGDAGVPEDAGVVATCRPAGGDAVRPVLLPAPGDLVITEFMANPRGDDTLGEWVELRATAPVDLNGVTLVAEAGEATLKAGGCLSLSAGEYAVLARRTDATLNGGLPPPVATFNMDLRNAGGRLQVKAGGVVVDAVDYALAVDGVATQVSAPLADAVQNDAPSAWCAATAAYGSRGNVGTPGRGNRVCEGDGGTLGGVGDGGTFDGGVDAGTLEDGCIDRTTGRTRARRGPDGGSLVLTEFMADPQAVADAMGEWVEVLALRDVDLNGVSLSNESGGRSTFDSALCLAVKAGGRAVLARSEDASLNGGLPAVLGTFNFNLANTTGSRKLELSVDGRVLDAVSWTGAAIPGVSSQLDPGRSDPQRNDWPGSFCPTPDSARYGRGDRGTPGGVNRACAL
;
A
#
# COMPACT_ATOMS: atom_id res chain seq x y z
N MET A 1 50.31 48.48 -38.50
CA MET A 1 49.76 47.15 -38.84
C MET A 1 50.32 46.15 -37.85
N GLU A 2 49.58 45.06 -37.63
CA GLU A 2 49.56 44.28 -36.38
C GLU A 2 50.76 43.34 -36.19
N GLY A 3 50.98 42.93 -34.93
CA GLY A 3 52.02 41.98 -34.51
C GLY A 3 52.10 41.88 -32.98
N PRO A 4 52.54 40.75 -32.40
CA PRO A 4 51.70 40.00 -31.44
C PRO A 4 52.06 40.16 -29.95
N GLY A 5 51.20 39.65 -29.05
CA GLY A 5 51.36 39.68 -27.57
C GLY A 5 52.36 38.63 -27.02
N PRO A 6 52.28 38.18 -25.74
CA PRO A 6 51.34 38.52 -24.65
C PRO A 6 52.05 38.99 -23.35
N LEU A 7 51.35 39.21 -22.22
CA LEU A 7 51.90 38.97 -20.85
C LEU A 7 50.87 39.05 -19.70
N ARG A 8 51.18 38.36 -18.59
CA ARG A 8 50.46 38.32 -17.29
C ARG A 8 50.78 39.53 -16.41
N ALA A 9 49.95 39.79 -15.41
CA ALA A 9 50.32 40.54 -14.20
C ALA A 9 50.07 39.71 -12.92
N GLN A 10 51.06 39.66 -12.04
CA GLN A 10 50.93 39.35 -10.61
C GLN A 10 50.95 40.68 -9.82
N PRO A 11 50.76 40.63 -8.50
CA PRO A 11 51.84 41.15 -7.66
C PRO A 11 52.30 40.17 -6.55
N ALA A 12 53.48 40.46 -5.99
CA ALA A 12 54.15 39.69 -4.93
C ALA A 12 54.69 40.69 -3.83
N PRO A 13 55.74 40.41 -3.03
CA PRO A 13 55.53 39.93 -1.65
C PRO A 13 56.35 40.64 -0.54
N THR A 14 56.11 40.25 0.72
CA THR A 14 56.98 40.44 1.92
C THR A 14 56.77 39.29 2.93
N GLY A 15 57.70 38.91 3.83
CA GLY A 15 59.03 39.50 4.08
C GLY A 15 60.06 38.65 4.86
N ALA A 16 59.70 37.52 5.49
CA ALA A 16 60.61 36.50 6.08
C ALA A 16 61.43 36.83 7.36
N ALA A 17 61.64 35.81 8.24
CA ALA A 17 62.93 35.40 8.84
C ALA A 17 62.81 34.26 9.91
N ASP A 18 63.79 33.33 9.92
CA ASP A 18 63.87 32.07 10.71
C ASP A 18 64.48 32.13 12.13
N ARG A 19 64.26 31.06 12.93
CA ARG A 19 65.27 30.14 13.57
C ARG A 19 64.66 29.36 14.78
N ALA A 20 65.05 28.11 15.15
CA ALA A 20 65.87 27.04 14.54
C ALA A 20 65.78 25.68 15.32
N GLY A 21 65.99 24.54 14.62
CA GLY A 21 66.52 23.22 15.11
C GLY A 21 65.65 22.34 16.05
N CYS A 22 65.82 21.00 16.18
CA CYS A 22 66.65 19.98 15.49
C CYS A 22 66.23 18.53 15.90
N ARG A 23 66.15 17.56 14.94
CA ARG A 23 66.48 16.07 14.98
C ARG A 23 66.00 15.16 16.16
N VAL A 24 65.72 13.84 16.08
CA VAL A 24 66.33 12.64 15.43
C VAL A 24 65.29 11.49 15.21
N GLU A 25 65.66 10.48 14.39
CA GLU A 25 65.15 9.09 14.17
C GLU A 25 64.79 8.28 15.46
N GLY A 26 64.13 7.10 15.49
CA GLY A 26 63.53 6.18 14.49
C GLY A 26 63.32 4.73 15.05
N VAL A 27 62.79 3.79 14.23
CA VAL A 27 62.76 2.29 14.39
C VAL A 27 61.52 1.61 15.06
N GLU A 28 61.20 0.39 14.55
CA GLU A 28 60.00 -0.45 14.68
C GLU A 28 59.94 -1.39 15.93
N ARG A 29 58.75 -1.96 16.25
CA ARG A 29 58.39 -3.41 16.03
C ARG A 29 57.02 -3.85 16.59
N ARG A 30 56.49 -4.96 16.04
CA ARG A 30 55.27 -5.71 16.46
C ARG A 30 55.41 -6.39 17.83
N VAL A 31 54.29 -6.80 18.46
CA VAL A 31 53.95 -8.19 18.92
C VAL A 31 52.60 -8.26 19.71
N ARG A 32 51.87 -9.39 19.59
CA ARG A 32 50.72 -9.89 20.41
C ARG A 32 51.16 -11.26 21.03
N PRO A 33 50.43 -11.95 21.95
CA PRO A 33 49.31 -11.60 22.86
C PRO A 33 49.55 -12.08 24.33
N GLY A 34 48.56 -12.00 25.23
CA GLY A 34 48.59 -12.72 26.53
C GLY A 34 47.41 -12.38 27.49
N PRO A 35 46.85 -13.32 28.28
CA PRO A 35 45.52 -13.16 28.91
C PRO A 35 45.54 -12.92 30.44
N VAL A 36 44.38 -12.53 30.99
CA VAL A 36 44.11 -12.45 32.45
C VAL A 36 42.81 -13.21 32.79
N ARG A 37 42.82 -14.02 33.85
CA ARG A 37 41.61 -14.66 34.42
C ARG A 37 41.82 -15.01 35.91
N VAL A 38 40.71 -15.00 36.66
CA VAL A 38 40.50 -15.55 38.03
C VAL A 38 41.09 -14.78 39.22
N GLY A 39 40.27 -14.59 40.28
CA GLY A 39 40.78 -14.27 41.63
C GLY A 39 39.80 -13.59 42.59
N ALA A 40 38.73 -14.27 43.06
CA ALA A 40 37.81 -13.74 44.09
C ALA A 40 38.05 -14.38 45.48
N ARG A 41 37.83 -13.63 46.57
CA ARG A 41 37.46 -14.11 47.94
C ARG A 41 36.77 -12.98 48.74
N LEU A 42 35.56 -13.21 49.27
CA LEU A 42 35.20 -13.47 50.70
C LEU A 42 35.44 -12.26 51.66
N GLU A 43 34.60 -11.91 52.64
CA GLU A 43 33.36 -12.51 53.18
C GLU A 43 32.56 -11.49 54.03
N GLY A 44 31.26 -11.72 54.29
CA GLY A 44 30.49 -10.90 55.24
C GLY A 44 29.02 -11.35 55.42
N ARG A 45 28.69 -11.99 56.55
CA ARG A 45 27.35 -12.54 56.87
C ARG A 45 26.53 -11.64 57.82
N ALA A 46 25.21 -11.58 57.60
CA ALA A 46 24.19 -11.51 58.67
C ALA A 46 22.86 -12.16 58.19
N ARG A 47 21.93 -12.45 59.11
CA ARG A 47 20.74 -13.33 58.91
C ARG A 47 19.42 -12.56 59.00
N GLY A 48 18.34 -13.05 58.36
CA GLY A 48 16.96 -12.59 58.59
C GLY A 48 15.90 -13.43 57.82
N ALA A 49 14.94 -14.02 58.54
CA ALA A 49 14.03 -15.08 58.10
C ALA A 49 12.94 -14.71 57.05
N CYS A 50 12.41 -15.73 56.36
CA CYS A 50 11.24 -15.66 55.46
C CYS A 50 9.90 -15.72 56.22
N ALA A 51 8.85 -15.14 55.63
CA ALA A 51 7.44 -15.40 55.94
C ALA A 51 6.59 -15.39 54.64
N SER A 52 5.38 -15.97 54.69
CA SER A 52 4.64 -16.52 53.54
C SER A 52 3.51 -15.65 52.96
N ARG A 53 3.06 -16.04 51.75
CA ARG A 53 1.92 -15.50 50.97
C ARG A 53 0.62 -15.30 51.78
N PRO A 54 -0.23 -14.30 51.43
CA PRO A 54 -1.66 -14.29 51.74
C PRO A 54 -2.50 -15.01 50.66
N ALA A 55 -3.71 -15.42 51.03
CA ALA A 55 -4.70 -16.09 50.16
C ALA A 55 -6.00 -15.27 50.05
N ALA A 56 -6.89 -15.65 49.13
CA ALA A 56 -8.12 -14.94 48.79
C ALA A 56 -9.22 -14.97 49.90
N PRO A 57 -10.15 -14.00 49.93
CA PRO A 57 -11.29 -13.98 50.85
C PRO A 57 -12.51 -14.79 50.34
N PRO A 58 -13.40 -15.26 51.23
CA PRO A 58 -14.57 -16.09 50.88
C PRO A 58 -15.90 -15.33 50.74
N LEU A 59 -16.87 -15.96 50.07
CA LEU A 59 -18.28 -15.54 49.97
C LEU A 59 -19.13 -16.02 51.18
N PRO A 60 -20.22 -15.31 51.55
CA PRO A 60 -21.26 -15.81 52.45
C PRO A 60 -22.50 -16.39 51.70
N PRO A 61 -23.33 -17.26 52.33
CA PRO A 61 -24.46 -17.95 51.67
C PRO A 61 -25.86 -17.56 52.19
N GLY A 62 -26.95 -17.95 51.49
CA GLY A 62 -28.26 -18.16 52.15
C GLY A 62 -29.58 -17.93 51.36
N VAL A 63 -30.06 -18.96 50.65
CA VAL A 63 -31.46 -19.45 50.47
C VAL A 63 -32.68 -18.56 50.83
N GLY A 64 -33.70 -18.50 49.95
CA GLY A 64 -35.09 -18.14 50.31
C GLY A 64 -36.10 -18.15 49.15
N ASP A 65 -37.09 -19.05 49.18
CA ASP A 65 -38.05 -19.32 48.11
C ASP A 65 -39.39 -18.52 48.20
N ALA A 66 -40.10 -18.47 47.06
CA ALA A 66 -41.56 -18.28 46.87
C ALA A 66 -42.28 -16.99 47.34
N LEU A 67 -43.05 -16.36 46.43
CA LEU A 67 -44.50 -16.64 46.29
C LEU A 67 -45.17 -15.92 45.10
N LEU A 68 -46.11 -16.63 44.47
CA LEU A 68 -47.08 -16.09 43.50
C LEU A 68 -48.20 -15.32 44.22
N THR A 69 -48.68 -14.20 43.68
CA THR A 69 -50.05 -13.73 43.93
C THR A 69 -50.64 -13.06 42.68
N GLU A 70 -51.74 -13.59 42.16
CA GLU A 70 -52.57 -12.91 41.16
C GLU A 70 -53.32 -11.72 41.79
N LEU A 71 -53.56 -10.64 41.03
CA LEU A 71 -54.66 -9.73 41.34
C LEU A 71 -55.37 -9.24 40.07
N ASN A 72 -56.54 -9.83 39.84
CA ASN A 72 -57.44 -9.57 38.73
C ASN A 72 -58.50 -8.54 39.15
N VAL A 73 -58.52 -7.35 38.54
CA VAL A 73 -59.66 -6.42 38.66
C VAL A 73 -60.06 -5.88 37.28
N ARG A 74 -61.34 -6.08 36.96
CA ARG A 74 -61.97 -5.65 35.71
C ARG A 74 -62.45 -4.18 35.77
N GLY A 75 -62.11 -3.42 34.74
CA GLY A 75 -63.12 -2.96 33.78
C GLY A 75 -63.80 -1.59 33.95
N GLN A 76 -64.37 -1.14 32.83
CA GLN A 76 -65.13 0.12 32.59
C GLN A 76 -64.27 1.41 32.56
N GLY A 77 -64.16 2.18 31.48
CA GLY A 77 -64.56 1.98 30.08
C GLY A 77 -65.53 3.04 29.53
N MET A 78 -65.11 3.81 28.51
CA MET A 78 -65.94 4.39 27.43
C MET A 78 -65.01 5.12 26.43
N LYS A 79 -64.99 4.70 25.15
CA LYS A 79 -65.56 5.42 23.98
C LYS A 79 -65.02 6.86 23.79
N GLY A 80 -64.33 7.22 22.71
CA GLY A 80 -63.85 6.45 21.54
C GLY A 80 -63.51 7.36 20.35
N TRP A 81 -63.15 6.74 19.22
CA TRP A 81 -62.82 7.27 17.87
C TRP A 81 -61.33 7.62 17.67
N GLY A 82 -60.56 7.01 16.76
CA GLY A 82 -60.84 5.78 15.99
C GLY A 82 -59.88 5.56 14.79
N ARG A 83 -59.04 4.52 14.87
CA ARG A 83 -58.22 3.91 13.78
C ARG A 83 -57.05 4.78 13.29
N TYR A 84 -55.86 4.26 13.05
CA TYR A 84 -55.50 2.90 12.62
C TYR A 84 -54.74 2.05 13.67
N LEU A 85 -54.93 0.72 13.62
CA LEU A 85 -54.01 -0.27 14.19
C LEU A 85 -52.77 -0.33 13.27
N GLY A 86 -51.53 -0.50 13.71
CA GLY A 86 -51.00 -1.46 14.69
C GLY A 86 -50.21 -2.55 13.91
N TRP A 87 -49.29 -3.34 14.46
CA TRP A 87 -48.92 -3.64 15.85
C TRP A 87 -47.38 -3.59 15.98
N GLY A 88 -46.86 -3.15 17.13
CA GLY A 88 -45.53 -3.54 17.58
C GLY A 88 -45.63 -4.69 18.58
N TRP A 89 -44.69 -5.63 18.56
CA TRP A 89 -44.44 -6.55 19.67
C TRP A 89 -42.93 -6.82 19.82
N LEU A 90 -42.42 -6.53 21.01
CA LEU A 90 -41.15 -7.05 21.49
C LEU A 90 -41.28 -8.55 21.77
N LEU A 91 -40.26 -9.33 21.45
CA LEU A 91 -39.90 -10.54 22.19
C LEU A 91 -38.38 -10.72 22.12
N GLY A 92 -37.77 -11.17 23.21
CA GLY A 92 -36.32 -11.22 23.36
C GLY A 92 -35.74 -12.62 23.55
N LEU A 93 -34.43 -12.68 23.32
CA LEU A 93 -33.42 -13.64 23.81
C LEU A 93 -33.45 -15.11 23.32
N ALA A 94 -32.30 -15.45 22.74
CA ALA A 94 -31.55 -16.71 22.86
C ALA A 94 -32.03 -17.98 22.12
N GLY A 95 -31.22 -18.42 21.16
CA GLY A 95 -30.88 -19.84 21.03
C GLY A 95 -31.08 -20.51 19.65
N ALA A 96 -29.95 -20.80 19.00
CA ALA A 96 -29.74 -21.88 18.02
C ALA A 96 -30.38 -21.79 16.60
N TRP A 97 -29.51 -21.47 15.63
CA TRP A 97 -29.23 -22.31 14.45
C TRP A 97 -30.38 -23.11 13.81
N ALA A 98 -30.97 -22.58 12.72
CA ALA A 98 -31.05 -23.27 11.42
C ALA A 98 -31.84 -22.43 10.39
N CYS A 99 -31.27 -22.29 9.18
CA CYS A 99 -31.93 -22.02 7.88
C CYS A 99 -33.08 -21.00 7.80
N GLY A 100 -32.86 -19.91 7.05
CA GLY A 100 -33.96 -19.13 6.45
C GLY A 100 -34.13 -17.71 6.98
N GLY A 101 -33.04 -16.96 7.15
CA GLY A 101 -33.13 -15.51 7.01
C GLY A 101 -33.46 -15.19 5.56
N THR A 102 -34.56 -14.47 5.30
CA THR A 102 -34.72 -13.76 4.02
C THR A 102 -33.56 -12.78 3.88
N PRO A 103 -32.81 -12.75 2.77
CA PRO A 103 -31.74 -11.78 2.60
C PRO A 103 -32.32 -10.38 2.69
N LEU A 104 -31.72 -9.54 3.54
CA LEU A 104 -31.80 -8.10 3.35
C LEU A 104 -30.82 -7.78 2.22
N ASP A 105 -31.40 -7.62 1.04
CA ASP A 105 -30.93 -6.89 -0.13
C ASP A 105 -29.56 -7.27 -0.74
N GLU A 106 -29.62 -7.88 -1.93
CA GLU A 106 -28.48 -8.03 -2.86
C GLU A 106 -27.79 -6.67 -3.17
N ASP A 107 -28.52 -5.55 -3.02
CA ASP A 107 -28.04 -4.19 -3.20
C ASP A 107 -27.03 -3.74 -2.11
N VAL A 108 -27.10 -4.27 -0.88
CA VAL A 108 -26.17 -3.90 0.22
C VAL A 108 -24.80 -4.57 0.02
N ASP A 109 -24.79 -5.86 -0.29
CA ASP A 109 -23.55 -6.58 -0.63
C ASP A 109 -22.87 -5.99 -1.89
N ALA A 110 -23.68 -5.53 -2.86
CA ALA A 110 -23.17 -4.83 -4.05
C ALA A 110 -22.60 -3.42 -3.73
N ALA A 111 -23.25 -2.66 -2.85
CA ALA A 111 -22.78 -1.34 -2.43
C ALA A 111 -21.42 -1.41 -1.69
N CYS A 112 -21.23 -2.42 -0.85
CA CYS A 112 -20.04 -2.59 -0.04
C CYS A 112 -18.90 -3.38 -0.71
N ALA A 113 -19.09 -3.90 -1.92
CA ALA A 113 -18.11 -4.72 -2.61
C ALA A 113 -16.77 -4.00 -2.89
N GLY A 114 -16.77 -2.66 -2.84
CA GLY A 114 -15.59 -1.81 -3.05
C GLY A 114 -14.93 -1.22 -1.80
N LEU A 115 -15.50 -1.42 -0.60
CA LEU A 115 -15.01 -0.80 0.64
C LEU A 115 -14.17 -1.78 1.48
N LEU A 116 -12.94 -1.35 1.78
CA LEU A 116 -11.95 -2.02 2.60
C LEU A 116 -11.85 -1.36 3.98
N PRO A 117 -11.35 -2.08 4.99
CA PRO A 117 -11.00 -1.47 6.27
C PRO A 117 -10.00 -0.31 6.09
N GLY A 118 -10.26 0.80 6.77
CA GLY A 118 -9.52 2.06 6.58
C GLY A 118 -10.01 2.97 5.44
N ASP A 119 -10.93 2.56 4.55
CA ASP A 119 -11.51 3.46 3.53
C ASP A 119 -12.43 4.54 4.14
N VAL A 120 -12.86 4.34 5.39
CA VAL A 120 -13.51 5.34 6.25
C VAL A 120 -12.89 5.23 7.64
N ALA A 121 -12.50 6.35 8.24
CA ALA A 121 -11.90 6.40 9.56
C ALA A 121 -12.62 7.39 10.49
N ILE A 122 -12.86 6.99 11.74
CA ILE A 122 -13.40 7.80 12.82
C ILE A 122 -12.27 8.68 13.36
N THR A 123 -12.49 9.99 13.30
CA THR A 123 -11.45 11.01 13.55
C THR A 123 -11.75 11.88 14.76
N GLU A 124 -13.03 12.12 15.05
CA GLU A 124 -13.48 12.92 16.18
C GLU A 124 -14.81 12.40 16.72
N TYR A 125 -15.04 12.49 18.04
CA TYR A 125 -16.34 12.21 18.65
C TYR A 125 -16.60 13.07 19.89
N LEU A 126 -17.87 13.37 20.16
CA LEU A 126 -18.32 14.00 21.40
C LEU A 126 -19.31 13.06 22.10
N ASN A 127 -18.86 12.42 23.18
CA ASN A 127 -19.59 11.43 23.98
C ASN A 127 -19.94 11.91 25.41
N ASP A 128 -19.59 13.15 25.77
CA ASP A 128 -19.92 13.75 27.08
C ASP A 128 -20.16 15.26 26.91
N PRO A 129 -21.25 15.69 26.24
CA PRO A 129 -21.56 17.11 26.03
C PRO A 129 -21.94 17.82 27.34
N VAL A 130 -21.91 19.16 27.35
CA VAL A 130 -22.38 19.92 28.53
C VAL A 130 -23.91 19.87 28.62
N GLY A 131 -24.43 19.14 29.60
CA GLY A 131 -25.86 19.17 29.95
C GLY A 131 -26.48 17.78 29.92
N THR A 132 -27.31 17.52 28.92
CA THR A 132 -27.85 16.19 28.63
C THR A 132 -27.19 15.63 27.38
N ASP A 133 -26.80 14.35 27.41
CA ASP A 133 -26.18 13.66 26.26
C ASP A 133 -27.12 13.64 25.05
N THR A 134 -28.40 13.37 25.33
CA THR A 134 -29.49 13.38 24.35
C THR A 134 -29.56 14.70 23.57
N GLY A 135 -29.34 14.60 22.26
CA GLY A 135 -29.47 15.71 21.30
C GLY A 135 -28.20 16.55 21.09
N HIS A 136 -27.06 16.16 21.69
CA HIS A 136 -25.83 16.97 21.72
C HIS A 136 -24.54 16.21 21.43
N GLU A 137 -24.61 14.91 21.13
CA GLU A 137 -23.47 14.08 20.73
C GLU A 137 -23.27 14.08 19.21
N TYR A 138 -22.04 13.79 18.76
CA TYR A 138 -21.76 13.51 17.35
C TYR A 138 -20.52 12.61 17.17
N VAL A 139 -20.39 12.11 15.94
CA VAL A 139 -19.26 11.33 15.43
C VAL A 139 -18.81 11.93 14.09
N GLU A 140 -17.51 12.05 13.87
CA GLU A 140 -16.93 12.44 12.59
C GLU A 140 -16.29 11.25 11.88
N LEU A 141 -16.61 11.11 10.60
CA LEU A 141 -15.99 10.18 9.66
C LEU A 141 -15.13 10.95 8.65
N HIS A 142 -13.95 10.42 8.33
CA HIS A 142 -13.05 10.92 7.31
C HIS A 142 -12.88 9.87 6.20
N ASN A 143 -12.80 10.30 4.95
CA ASN A 143 -12.47 9.45 3.80
C ASN A 143 -10.99 9.67 3.40
N PRO A 144 -10.03 8.85 3.88
CA PRO A 144 -8.62 8.99 3.52
C PRO A 144 -8.29 8.53 2.09
N THR A 145 -9.26 8.00 1.33
CA THR A 145 -9.02 7.49 -0.02
C THR A 145 -8.88 8.62 -1.05
N ARG A 146 -8.50 8.25 -2.28
CA ARG A 146 -8.39 9.19 -3.42
C ARG A 146 -9.66 9.27 -4.28
N GLY A 147 -10.75 8.64 -3.84
CA GLY A 147 -12.04 8.64 -4.52
C GLY A 147 -13.19 9.00 -3.57
N PRO A 148 -14.39 9.30 -4.09
CA PRO A 148 -15.58 9.41 -3.26
C PRO A 148 -15.97 8.06 -2.66
N VAL A 149 -16.35 8.04 -1.38
CA VAL A 149 -16.90 6.87 -0.68
C VAL A 149 -18.40 7.10 -0.47
N ASP A 150 -19.24 6.16 -0.91
CA ASP A 150 -20.70 6.15 -0.65
C ASP A 150 -20.97 5.29 0.58
N LEU A 151 -21.61 5.87 1.60
CA LEU A 151 -21.91 5.19 2.86
C LEU A 151 -23.20 4.35 2.81
N TYR A 152 -23.91 4.33 1.69
CA TYR A 152 -25.12 3.51 1.53
C TYR A 152 -24.89 2.04 1.88
N GLY A 153 -25.73 1.49 2.76
CA GLY A 153 -25.61 0.11 3.26
C GLY A 153 -24.65 -0.07 4.45
N LEU A 154 -23.88 0.96 4.82
CA LEU A 154 -23.06 0.92 6.04
C LEU A 154 -23.91 1.01 7.31
N THR A 155 -23.32 0.59 8.41
CA THR A 155 -23.89 0.67 9.77
C THR A 155 -22.86 1.30 10.70
N LEU A 156 -23.18 2.49 11.23
CA LEU A 156 -22.49 3.07 12.38
C LEU A 156 -23.06 2.43 13.65
N TYR A 157 -22.22 2.00 14.58
CA TYR A 157 -22.65 1.33 15.80
C TYR A 157 -21.86 1.79 17.02
N ALA A 158 -22.51 1.78 18.18
CA ALA A 158 -21.89 2.05 19.47
C ALA A 158 -22.23 0.91 20.44
N SER A 159 -21.31 0.56 21.33
CA SER A 159 -21.53 -0.49 22.35
C SER A 159 -20.73 -0.23 23.62
N ARG A 160 -20.96 -1.03 24.66
CA ARG A 160 -20.06 -1.08 25.82
C ARG A 160 -18.71 -1.67 25.43
N ALA A 161 -17.69 -1.43 26.23
CA ALA A 161 -16.33 -1.95 25.99
C ALA A 161 -16.29 -3.49 25.82
N ASP A 162 -17.19 -4.23 26.46
CA ASP A 162 -17.34 -5.69 26.35
C ASP A 162 -18.18 -6.16 25.13
N GLY A 163 -18.70 -5.23 24.32
CA GLY A 163 -19.58 -5.51 23.17
C GLY A 163 -21.03 -5.76 23.53
N SER A 164 -21.41 -5.66 24.80
CA SER A 164 -22.82 -5.73 25.19
C SER A 164 -23.54 -4.41 24.91
N GLN A 165 -24.86 -4.51 24.69
CA GLN A 165 -25.75 -3.37 24.43
C GLN A 165 -25.35 -2.54 23.20
N GLU A 166 -25.05 -3.20 22.07
CA GLU A 166 -24.87 -2.53 20.79
C GLU A 166 -26.17 -1.80 20.36
N THR A 167 -26.01 -0.55 19.95
CA THR A 167 -27.00 0.28 19.25
C THR A 167 -26.41 0.71 17.90
N ALA A 168 -27.25 0.88 16.88
CA ALA A 168 -26.77 0.99 15.50
C ALA A 168 -27.67 1.84 14.61
N TYR A 169 -27.04 2.70 13.81
CA TYR A 169 -27.64 3.53 12.77
C TYR A 169 -27.21 3.02 11.38
N ALA A 170 -28.18 2.71 10.53
CA ALA A 170 -27.93 2.23 9.16
C ALA A 170 -28.14 3.35 8.12
N PHE A 171 -27.21 3.47 7.17
CA PHE A 171 -27.29 4.43 6.08
C PHE A 171 -28.17 3.88 4.95
N LEU A 172 -29.47 4.22 4.99
CA LEU A 172 -30.47 3.75 4.02
C LEU A 172 -30.64 4.65 2.79
N GLU A 173 -29.87 5.75 2.72
CA GLU A 173 -29.84 6.69 1.59
C GLU A 173 -28.40 6.91 1.13
N LYS A 174 -28.20 7.27 -0.14
CA LYS A 174 -26.88 7.54 -0.69
C LYS A 174 -26.25 8.77 -0.06
N MET A 175 -25.06 8.61 0.48
CA MET A 175 -24.35 9.65 1.24
C MET A 175 -22.88 9.55 0.89
N THR A 176 -22.40 10.50 0.09
CA THR A 176 -21.05 10.43 -0.48
C THR A 176 -20.12 11.41 0.22
N VAL A 177 -19.04 10.88 0.83
CA VAL A 177 -17.92 11.67 1.35
C VAL A 177 -16.86 11.76 0.26
N ALA A 178 -16.42 12.96 -0.13
CA ALA A 178 -15.40 13.10 -1.17
C ALA A 178 -14.00 12.69 -0.66
N ALA A 179 -13.05 12.55 -1.58
CA ALA A 179 -11.68 12.15 -1.25
C ALA A 179 -10.97 13.18 -0.36
N GLY A 180 -10.60 12.78 0.86
CA GLY A 180 -10.00 13.65 1.87
C GLY A 180 -10.97 14.57 2.62
N ASP A 181 -12.29 14.43 2.38
CA ASP A 181 -13.32 15.18 3.09
C ASP A 181 -13.79 14.45 4.37
N TYR A 182 -14.48 15.21 5.22
CA TYR A 182 -15.06 14.79 6.49
C TYR A 182 -16.59 14.79 6.39
N LEU A 183 -17.25 14.03 7.27
CA LEU A 183 -18.70 13.98 7.44
C LEU A 183 -19.05 13.88 8.92
N VAL A 184 -19.89 14.78 9.40
CA VAL A 184 -20.28 14.88 10.80
C VAL A 184 -21.72 14.38 11.02
N LEU A 185 -21.86 13.41 11.91
CA LEU A 185 -23.08 12.66 12.19
C LEU A 185 -23.53 12.95 13.63
N GLY A 186 -24.69 13.57 13.83
CA GLY A 186 -25.14 14.04 15.16
C GLY A 186 -26.42 13.41 15.68
N ASP A 187 -26.51 13.29 17.02
CA ASP A 187 -27.78 13.06 17.72
C ASP A 187 -28.60 14.36 17.63
N VAL A 188 -29.52 14.42 16.66
CA VAL A 188 -30.45 15.54 16.51
C VAL A 188 -31.86 15.00 16.34
N ARG A 189 -32.64 15.03 17.43
CA ARG A 189 -33.98 14.41 17.49
C ARG A 189 -35.13 15.37 17.17
N ASP A 190 -34.97 16.65 17.52
CA ASP A 190 -35.96 17.71 17.33
C ASP A 190 -35.25 19.04 17.02
N GLY A 191 -35.84 19.84 16.12
CA GLY A 191 -35.33 21.17 15.76
C GLY A 191 -34.41 21.19 14.53
N PRO A 192 -33.73 22.34 14.27
CA PRO A 192 -32.80 22.46 13.16
C PRO A 192 -31.48 21.73 13.45
N VAL A 193 -30.93 21.05 12.44
CA VAL A 193 -29.58 20.46 12.51
C VAL A 193 -28.54 21.55 12.82
N PRO A 194 -27.64 21.37 13.80
CA PRO A 194 -26.57 22.32 14.08
C PRO A 194 -25.67 22.54 12.86
N ALA A 195 -25.15 23.75 12.68
CA ALA A 195 -24.35 24.12 11.51
C ALA A 195 -22.99 23.39 11.36
N HIS A 196 -22.64 22.53 12.32
CA HIS A 196 -21.46 21.67 12.32
C HIS A 196 -21.79 20.19 12.16
N VAL A 197 -23.07 19.84 11.99
CA VAL A 197 -23.54 18.46 11.74
C VAL A 197 -24.06 18.42 10.31
N ASP A 198 -23.49 17.56 9.48
CA ASP A 198 -23.93 17.38 8.09
C ASP A 198 -25.20 16.53 8.02
N HIS A 199 -25.32 15.55 8.92
CA HIS A 199 -26.45 14.61 8.92
C HIS A 199 -26.85 14.15 10.33
N ALA A 200 -28.17 13.99 10.53
CA ALA A 200 -28.75 13.62 11.82
C ALA A 200 -29.09 12.11 11.86
N TYR A 201 -28.56 11.38 12.85
CA TYR A 201 -28.95 9.98 13.09
C TYR A 201 -30.16 9.82 14.02
N GLY A 202 -30.68 10.93 14.57
CA GLY A 202 -31.82 10.93 15.49
C GLY A 202 -31.54 10.11 16.74
N ASP A 203 -32.47 9.23 17.13
CA ASP A 203 -32.27 8.28 18.23
C ASP A 203 -31.62 6.94 17.79
N GLY A 204 -31.27 6.78 16.51
CA GLY A 204 -30.85 5.50 15.92
C GLY A 204 -29.56 4.91 16.48
N LEU A 205 -28.51 5.74 16.66
CA LEU A 205 -27.26 5.29 17.29
C LEU A 205 -27.38 5.13 18.82
N GLY A 206 -28.45 5.67 19.42
CA GLY A 206 -28.53 5.83 20.88
C GLY A 206 -27.60 6.93 21.40
N ALA A 207 -27.33 6.90 22.70
CA ALA A 207 -26.33 7.77 23.34
C ALA A 207 -24.97 7.04 23.43
N LEU A 208 -23.87 7.76 23.26
CA LEU A 208 -22.53 7.24 23.43
C LEU A 208 -22.19 7.01 24.91
N GLY A 209 -21.08 6.30 25.17
CA GLY A 209 -20.61 6.05 26.52
C GLY A 209 -19.69 7.17 27.03
N ASN A 210 -20.18 8.06 27.90
CA ASN A 210 -19.41 9.19 28.46
C ASN A 210 -18.08 8.78 29.10
N SER A 211 -18.03 7.61 29.73
CA SER A 211 -16.82 7.08 30.41
C SER A 211 -16.04 6.04 29.59
N GLY A 212 -16.57 5.62 28.44
CA GLY A 212 -15.98 4.63 27.56
C GLY A 212 -16.97 3.63 27.00
N GLY A 213 -16.51 2.84 26.03
CA GLY A 213 -17.33 2.02 25.14
C GLY A 213 -16.54 1.68 23.87
N ARG A 214 -17.23 1.25 22.82
CA ARG A 214 -16.68 1.20 21.46
C ARG A 214 -17.62 1.90 20.50
N LEU A 215 -17.07 2.49 19.45
CA LEU A 215 -17.77 3.17 18.38
C LEU A 215 -17.13 2.73 17.07
N GLY A 216 -17.90 2.20 16.12
CA GLY A 216 -17.36 1.67 14.88
C GLY A 216 -18.30 1.82 13.70
N ILE A 217 -17.77 1.63 12.51
CA ILE A 217 -18.52 1.59 11.25
C ILE A 217 -18.22 0.29 10.51
N ARG A 218 -19.27 -0.39 10.05
CA ARG A 218 -19.18 -1.69 9.39
C ARG A 218 -20.09 -1.79 8.17
N CYS A 219 -19.74 -2.66 7.23
CA CYS A 219 -20.72 -3.21 6.28
C CYS A 219 -20.96 -4.68 6.55
N GLY A 220 -22.22 -5.06 6.78
CA GLY A 220 -22.56 -6.41 7.22
C GLY A 220 -21.76 -6.76 8.49
N GLU A 221 -20.94 -7.81 8.42
CA GLU A 221 -20.03 -8.23 9.49
C GLU A 221 -18.60 -7.64 9.37
N ARG A 222 -18.25 -6.95 8.26
CA ARG A 222 -16.93 -6.33 8.08
C ARG A 222 -16.88 -4.98 8.76
N VAL A 223 -16.18 -4.90 9.88
CA VAL A 223 -15.70 -3.63 10.46
C VAL A 223 -14.79 -2.95 9.44
N LEU A 224 -15.09 -1.69 9.13
CA LEU A 224 -14.22 -0.82 8.34
C LEU A 224 -13.28 -0.01 9.27
N ASP A 225 -13.80 0.37 10.44
CA ASP A 225 -13.07 1.02 11.53
C ASP A 225 -13.82 0.87 12.87
N GLU A 226 -13.12 0.78 14.02
CA GLU A 226 -13.71 0.71 15.36
C GLU A 226 -12.78 1.32 16.43
N VAL A 227 -13.19 2.43 17.04
CA VAL A 227 -12.42 3.13 18.07
C VAL A 227 -12.95 2.85 19.49
N PRO A 228 -12.08 2.71 20.50
CA PRO A 228 -12.50 2.74 21.89
C PRO A 228 -12.90 4.16 22.30
N LEU A 229 -14.07 4.28 22.93
CA LEU A 229 -14.50 5.55 23.53
C LEU A 229 -13.74 5.80 24.84
N SER A 230 -13.49 7.07 25.15
CA SER A 230 -12.84 7.53 26.37
C SER A 230 -13.53 8.79 26.91
N ALA A 231 -13.44 9.02 28.22
CA ALA A 231 -13.93 10.26 28.82
C ALA A 231 -13.03 11.45 28.41
N PRO A 232 -13.61 12.62 28.06
CA PRO A 232 -12.84 13.84 28.03
C PRO A 232 -12.41 14.26 29.44
N ALA A 233 -11.38 15.08 29.56
CA ALA A 233 -11.00 15.68 30.85
C ALA A 233 -12.03 16.70 31.33
N LYS A 234 -12.92 17.17 30.46
CA LYS A 234 -14.05 18.05 30.78
C LYS A 234 -15.20 17.87 29.78
N SER A 235 -16.42 17.72 30.30
CA SER A 235 -17.65 17.66 29.49
C SER A 235 -17.77 18.87 28.55
N GLY A 236 -18.19 18.62 27.31
CA GLY A 236 -18.25 19.58 26.21
C GLY A 236 -17.01 19.61 25.31
N ALA A 237 -15.92 18.94 25.69
CA ALA A 237 -14.78 18.72 24.82
C ALA A 237 -14.96 17.43 24.03
N SER A 238 -14.79 17.51 22.71
CA SER A 238 -14.65 16.33 21.88
C SER A 238 -13.32 15.63 22.12
N ARG A 239 -13.30 14.35 21.82
CA ARG A 239 -12.10 13.54 21.68
C ARG A 239 -11.69 13.59 20.22
N ILE A 240 -10.48 14.08 19.96
CA ILE A 240 -9.87 14.13 18.62
C ILE A 240 -8.71 13.14 18.54
N TYR A 241 -8.57 12.49 17.38
CA TYR A 241 -7.34 11.80 17.01
C TYR A 241 -6.24 12.83 16.68
N ASP A 242 -5.02 12.63 17.15
CA ASP A 242 -3.92 13.60 16.99
C ASP A 242 -3.71 13.98 15.51
N GLY A 243 -4.02 15.23 15.14
CA GLY A 243 -3.95 15.72 13.75
C GLY A 243 -2.54 15.76 13.13
N ARG A 244 -1.51 15.32 13.87
CA ARG A 244 -0.18 15.00 13.31
C ARG A 244 -0.14 13.65 12.58
N LEU A 245 -1.09 12.77 12.88
CA LEU A 245 -1.15 11.38 12.44
C LEU A 245 -2.14 11.24 11.29
N VAL A 246 -1.87 10.30 10.38
CA VAL A 246 -2.85 9.92 9.35
C VAL A 246 -3.92 9.05 10.02
N PRO A 247 -5.22 9.32 9.85
CA PRO A 247 -6.28 8.43 10.32
C PRO A 247 -6.24 7.11 9.55
N ASP A 248 -6.04 6.01 10.27
CA ASP A 248 -6.07 4.64 9.78
C ASP A 248 -6.73 3.73 10.82
N MET A 249 -7.29 2.59 10.38
CA MET A 249 -8.17 1.68 11.15
C MET A 249 -7.57 0.95 12.36
N ALA A 250 -6.29 1.18 12.65
CA ALA A 250 -5.56 0.54 13.75
C ALA A 250 -4.72 1.55 14.54
N GLY A 251 -4.36 2.66 13.89
CA GLY A 251 -3.75 3.81 14.51
C GLY A 251 -4.71 4.54 15.45
N ASN A 252 -6.01 4.58 15.14
CA ASN A 252 -7.03 5.21 15.97
C ASN A 252 -7.59 4.29 17.09
N ASP A 253 -7.26 2.99 17.13
CA ASP A 253 -7.51 2.12 18.29
C ASP A 253 -6.74 2.55 19.56
N ASP A 254 -5.58 3.19 19.38
CA ASP A 254 -4.66 3.53 20.47
C ASP A 254 -5.09 4.83 21.17
N LEU A 255 -5.79 4.69 22.30
CA LEU A 255 -6.22 5.81 23.15
C LEU A 255 -5.10 6.79 23.56
N ALA A 256 -3.82 6.41 23.50
CA ALA A 256 -2.70 7.32 23.76
C ALA A 256 -2.54 8.41 22.67
N ARG A 257 -3.15 8.21 21.49
CA ARG A 257 -3.16 9.13 20.35
C ARG A 257 -4.41 10.00 20.29
N TRP A 258 -5.31 9.86 21.27
CA TRP A 258 -6.51 10.69 21.41
C TRP A 258 -6.36 11.70 22.54
N CYS A 259 -6.82 12.92 22.30
CA CYS A 259 -6.85 13.98 23.31
C CYS A 259 -8.19 14.73 23.27
N ASP A 260 -8.42 15.55 24.29
CA ASP A 260 -9.45 16.59 24.22
C ASP A 260 -9.03 17.65 23.19
N SER A 261 -9.98 18.17 22.42
CA SER A 261 -9.69 19.24 21.44
C SER A 261 -9.00 20.45 22.10
N PRO A 262 -7.80 20.87 21.62
CA PRO A 262 -6.93 21.81 22.33
C PRO A 262 -7.46 23.25 22.40
N ASP A 263 -8.51 23.60 21.63
CA ASP A 263 -9.22 24.89 21.73
C ASP A 263 -10.17 24.98 22.94
N ALA A 264 -10.06 24.06 23.90
CA ALA A 264 -10.86 23.93 25.12
C ALA A 264 -10.95 25.18 26.05
N GLY A 265 -10.27 26.28 25.70
CA GLY A 265 -10.31 27.57 26.41
C GLY A 265 -11.08 28.70 25.72
N ALA A 266 -11.50 28.56 24.45
CA ALA A 266 -11.95 29.68 23.61
C ALA A 266 -13.46 30.00 23.64
N GLY A 267 -14.13 29.84 24.80
CA GLY A 267 -15.42 30.49 25.08
C GLY A 267 -16.68 29.97 24.37
N GLY A 268 -16.61 28.92 23.54
CA GLY A 268 -17.77 28.21 22.99
C GLY A 268 -18.42 27.23 23.97
N THR A 269 -19.68 26.85 23.71
CA THR A 269 -20.41 25.79 24.45
C THR A 269 -20.03 24.37 24.03
N PHE A 270 -19.25 24.25 22.96
CA PHE A 270 -18.78 23.03 22.34
C PHE A 270 -17.33 23.29 21.86
N GLN A 271 -16.47 22.28 21.94
CA GLN A 271 -15.02 22.37 21.71
C GLN A 271 -14.59 21.17 20.86
N GLY A 272 -14.26 21.41 19.59
CA GLY A 272 -13.95 20.38 18.60
C GLY A 272 -13.66 20.96 17.21
N SER A 273 -13.35 20.10 16.25
CA SER A 273 -12.96 20.42 14.85
C SER A 273 -13.93 19.89 13.76
N PRO A 274 -15.25 19.72 14.00
CA PRO A 274 -16.16 19.02 13.08
C PRO A 274 -16.18 19.61 11.67
N GLY A 275 -15.99 18.75 10.68
CA GLY A 275 -15.89 19.06 9.26
C GLY A 275 -14.48 19.51 8.83
N ALA A 276 -13.45 19.33 9.67
CA ALA A 276 -12.10 19.82 9.42
C ALA A 276 -11.02 18.94 10.05
N ALA A 277 -9.79 19.06 9.54
CA ALA A 277 -8.65 18.31 10.09
C ALA A 277 -8.37 18.67 11.55
N ASN A 278 -8.32 17.65 12.39
CA ASN A 278 -8.01 17.74 13.82
C ASN A 278 -6.75 18.57 14.13
N ALA A 279 -6.77 19.20 15.30
CA ALA A 279 -5.59 19.86 15.83
C ALA A 279 -4.56 18.85 16.40
N PRO A 280 -3.26 19.20 16.43
CA PRO A 280 -2.24 18.41 17.10
C PRO A 280 -2.49 18.24 18.61
N CYS A 281 -2.34 17.03 19.15
CA CYS A 281 -2.57 16.78 20.57
C CYS A 281 -1.51 17.42 21.47
N GLY A 282 -1.95 18.30 22.38
CA GLY A 282 -1.10 18.97 23.39
C GLY A 282 -0.22 20.11 22.85
N PRO A 283 0.27 21.00 23.74
CA PRO A 283 1.18 22.07 23.36
C PRO A 283 2.51 21.52 22.85
N VAL A 284 3.18 22.28 21.97
CA VAL A 284 4.53 21.94 21.48
C VAL A 284 5.56 22.20 22.59
N GLY A 285 5.64 21.30 23.57
CA GLY A 285 6.60 21.37 24.67
C GLY A 285 6.33 20.40 25.84
N ASP A 286 7.39 19.67 26.21
CA ASP A 286 7.72 19.18 27.56
C ASP A 286 6.86 18.08 28.24
N ALA A 287 5.94 17.43 27.53
CA ALA A 287 5.28 16.20 28.02
C ALA A 287 6.07 14.91 27.65
N GLY A 288 7.23 14.70 28.29
CA GLY A 288 7.80 13.36 28.47
C GLY A 288 8.06 12.52 27.22
N VAL A 289 8.67 13.10 26.18
CA VAL A 289 9.07 12.38 24.97
C VAL A 289 10.09 11.28 25.31
N PRO A 290 9.90 10.01 24.92
CA PRO A 290 11.01 9.07 24.75
C PRO A 290 11.99 9.66 23.73
N GLU A 291 13.31 9.47 23.88
CA GLU A 291 14.36 10.21 23.15
C GLU A 291 14.45 9.96 21.62
N ASP A 292 13.37 9.53 20.94
CA ASP A 292 13.38 9.20 19.50
C ASP A 292 12.12 9.65 18.72
N ALA A 293 11.33 10.61 19.24
CA ALA A 293 10.20 11.22 18.52
C ALA A 293 10.38 12.74 18.38
N GLY A 294 10.71 13.24 17.18
CA GLY A 294 10.87 14.69 17.00
C GLY A 294 11.43 15.19 15.66
N VAL A 295 12.02 14.31 14.84
CA VAL A 295 12.24 14.61 13.43
C VAL A 295 11.25 13.78 12.64
N VAL A 296 10.14 14.40 12.21
CA VAL A 296 9.32 13.83 11.13
C VAL A 296 10.25 13.67 9.94
N ALA A 297 10.55 12.42 9.57
CA ALA A 297 11.38 12.15 8.43
C ALA A 297 10.72 12.80 7.21
N THR A 298 11.45 13.69 6.53
CA THR A 298 10.96 14.37 5.34
C THR A 298 11.82 14.00 4.15
N CYS A 299 11.21 13.99 2.98
CA CYS A 299 11.87 13.67 1.74
C CYS A 299 11.41 14.62 0.62
N ARG A 300 12.22 14.72 -0.43
CA ARG A 300 11.89 15.49 -1.63
C ARG A 300 11.48 14.53 -2.76
N PRO A 301 10.25 14.60 -3.28
CA PRO A 301 9.84 13.78 -4.42
C PRO A 301 10.68 14.07 -5.66
N ALA A 302 10.88 13.07 -6.51
CA ALA A 302 11.57 13.26 -7.79
C ALA A 302 10.77 14.25 -8.67
N GLY A 303 11.42 15.33 -9.11
CA GLY A 303 10.77 16.39 -9.89
C GLY A 303 9.88 17.34 -9.08
N GLY A 304 9.83 17.22 -7.74
CA GLY A 304 9.05 18.09 -6.85
C GLY A 304 9.90 19.15 -6.13
N ASP A 305 9.42 20.39 -6.10
CA ASP A 305 10.08 21.49 -5.39
C ASP A 305 9.72 21.56 -3.89
N ALA A 306 8.61 20.93 -3.48
CA ALA A 306 8.19 20.83 -2.09
C ALA A 306 8.81 19.61 -1.39
N VAL A 307 9.32 19.81 -0.18
CA VAL A 307 9.66 18.73 0.75
C VAL A 307 8.37 18.30 1.45
N ARG A 308 8.11 16.99 1.55
CA ARG A 308 6.94 16.43 2.25
C ARG A 308 7.36 15.43 3.33
N PRO A 309 6.49 15.12 4.31
CA PRO A 309 6.68 13.96 5.20
C PRO A 309 6.87 12.67 4.41
N VAL A 310 7.67 11.76 4.94
CA VAL A 310 7.82 10.38 4.47
C VAL A 310 6.53 9.60 4.78
N LEU A 311 6.00 8.90 3.78
CA LEU A 311 4.87 7.98 3.91
C LEU A 311 5.40 6.66 4.47
N LEU A 312 5.42 6.51 5.80
CA LEU A 312 5.91 5.29 6.43
C LEU A 312 4.94 4.12 6.18
N PRO A 313 5.41 2.93 5.80
CA PRO A 313 4.56 1.76 5.60
C PRO A 313 4.06 1.18 6.94
N ALA A 314 2.76 0.92 7.02
CA ALA A 314 2.11 0.13 8.06
C ALA A 314 2.24 -1.39 7.79
N PRO A 315 1.90 -2.27 8.76
CA PRO A 315 1.86 -3.72 8.53
C PRO A 315 1.06 -4.11 7.29
N GLY A 316 1.70 -4.84 6.38
CA GLY A 316 1.14 -5.25 5.09
C GLY A 316 1.19 -4.24 3.95
N ASP A 317 1.61 -2.98 4.19
CA ASP A 317 1.82 -1.99 3.11
C ASP A 317 3.00 -2.35 2.19
N LEU A 318 3.96 -3.12 2.70
CA LEU A 318 5.04 -3.75 1.94
C LEU A 318 5.02 -5.25 2.18
N VAL A 319 5.19 -6.03 1.11
CA VAL A 319 5.25 -7.49 1.11
C VAL A 319 6.59 -7.91 0.52
N ILE A 320 7.38 -8.70 1.24
CA ILE A 320 8.57 -9.37 0.71
C ILE A 320 8.06 -10.40 -0.30
N THR A 321 8.44 -10.25 -1.57
CA THR A 321 8.04 -11.16 -2.65
C THR A 321 9.13 -12.13 -3.01
N GLU A 322 10.38 -11.70 -3.03
CA GLU A 322 11.50 -12.54 -3.47
C GLU A 322 12.82 -12.08 -2.85
N PHE A 323 13.75 -13.00 -2.62
CA PHE A 323 15.11 -12.65 -2.18
C PHE A 323 16.14 -13.68 -2.65
N MET A 324 17.37 -13.21 -2.83
CA MET A 324 18.53 -14.03 -3.17
C MET A 324 19.54 -13.96 -2.04
N ALA A 325 19.62 -15.02 -1.23
CA ALA A 325 20.63 -15.14 -0.18
C ALA A 325 21.97 -15.68 -0.71
N ASN A 326 21.96 -16.60 -1.67
CA ASN A 326 23.13 -17.34 -2.16
C ASN A 326 23.38 -17.09 -3.68
N PRO A 327 23.76 -15.87 -4.11
CA PRO A 327 23.96 -15.53 -5.52
C PRO A 327 25.22 -16.18 -6.12
N ARG A 328 25.21 -16.53 -7.41
CA ARG A 328 26.45 -16.98 -8.07
C ARG A 328 27.51 -15.90 -8.15
N GLY A 329 28.71 -16.27 -7.74
CA GLY A 329 29.90 -15.43 -7.76
C GLY A 329 30.31 -15.03 -6.35
N ASP A 330 30.44 -13.72 -6.11
CA ASP A 330 30.70 -13.18 -4.77
C ASP A 330 29.36 -12.94 -4.05
N ASP A 331 29.09 -13.84 -3.11
CA ASP A 331 28.01 -13.82 -2.11
C ASP A 331 27.78 -12.39 -1.59
N THR A 332 28.85 -11.71 -1.19
CA THR A 332 28.82 -10.41 -0.52
C THR A 332 28.46 -9.22 -1.43
N LEU A 333 28.26 -9.45 -2.73
CA LEU A 333 27.94 -8.44 -3.73
C LEU A 333 26.62 -8.69 -4.47
N GLY A 334 26.13 -9.94 -4.48
CA GLY A 334 25.00 -10.36 -5.30
C GLY A 334 23.66 -10.51 -4.57
N GLU A 335 23.61 -10.36 -3.25
CA GLU A 335 22.36 -10.50 -2.50
C GLU A 335 21.39 -9.37 -2.81
N TRP A 336 20.10 -9.69 -2.80
CA TRP A 336 19.02 -8.73 -2.96
C TRP A 336 17.73 -9.22 -2.30
N VAL A 337 16.84 -8.28 -2.03
CA VAL A 337 15.50 -8.45 -1.48
C VAL A 337 14.56 -7.62 -2.34
N GLU A 338 13.43 -8.20 -2.74
CA GLU A 338 12.36 -7.50 -3.43
C GLU A 338 11.16 -7.31 -2.51
N LEU A 339 10.65 -6.07 -2.51
CA LEU A 339 9.42 -5.70 -1.82
C LEU A 339 8.38 -5.27 -2.86
N ARG A 340 7.13 -5.64 -2.64
CA ARG A 340 5.96 -5.13 -3.36
C ARG A 340 5.16 -4.22 -2.44
N ALA A 341 4.86 -3.01 -2.87
CA ALA A 341 3.95 -2.13 -2.16
C ALA A 341 2.49 -2.53 -2.40
N THR A 342 1.65 -2.52 -1.37
CA THR A 342 0.19 -2.71 -1.49
C THR A 342 -0.56 -1.37 -1.38
N ALA A 343 0.03 -0.39 -0.68
CA ALA A 343 -0.38 1.00 -0.61
C ALA A 343 0.74 1.96 -1.08
N PRO A 344 0.47 3.25 -1.37
CA PRO A 344 1.52 4.21 -1.72
C PRO A 344 2.39 4.58 -0.50
N VAL A 345 3.68 4.25 -0.54
CA VAL A 345 4.62 4.37 0.60
C VAL A 345 5.99 4.89 0.18
N ASP A 346 6.83 5.26 1.15
CA ASP A 346 8.24 5.60 0.95
C ASP A 346 9.14 4.61 1.70
N LEU A 347 10.21 4.16 1.04
CA LEU A 347 11.20 3.30 1.68
C LEU A 347 12.21 4.05 2.57
N ASN A 348 12.08 5.37 2.74
CA ASN A 348 12.99 6.17 3.56
C ASN A 348 12.84 5.80 5.05
N GLY A 349 13.90 5.23 5.65
CA GLY A 349 13.86 4.79 7.06
C GLY A 349 13.31 3.38 7.27
N VAL A 350 12.82 2.72 6.22
CA VAL A 350 12.52 1.28 6.26
C VAL A 350 13.81 0.51 6.54
N THR A 351 13.74 -0.45 7.46
CA THR A 351 14.90 -1.22 7.92
C THR A 351 14.69 -2.70 7.62
N LEU A 352 15.61 -3.28 6.83
CA LEU A 352 15.70 -4.72 6.69
C LEU A 352 16.42 -5.30 7.91
N VAL A 353 15.97 -6.44 8.42
CA VAL A 353 16.58 -7.15 9.55
C VAL A 353 16.73 -8.63 9.21
N ALA A 354 17.92 -9.18 9.42
CA ALA A 354 18.24 -10.60 9.35
C ALA A 354 19.22 -10.99 10.48
N GLU A 355 19.50 -12.28 10.69
CA GLU A 355 20.38 -12.68 11.81
C GLU A 355 21.86 -12.29 11.64
N ALA A 356 22.28 -11.85 10.47
CA ALA A 356 23.62 -11.29 10.25
C ALA A 356 23.71 -9.79 10.54
N GLY A 357 22.58 -9.08 10.63
CA GLY A 357 22.53 -7.64 10.91
C GLY A 357 21.25 -6.96 10.43
N GLU A 358 21.26 -5.64 10.50
CA GLU A 358 20.15 -4.79 10.05
C GLU A 358 20.66 -3.67 9.13
N ALA A 359 19.81 -3.21 8.23
CA ALA A 359 20.13 -2.15 7.27
C ALA A 359 18.94 -1.22 7.04
N THR A 360 19.02 -0.01 7.60
CA THR A 360 18.08 1.09 7.34
C THR A 360 18.36 1.75 5.99
N LEU A 361 17.35 1.80 5.13
CA LEU A 361 17.40 2.43 3.82
C LEU A 361 17.42 3.97 3.96
N LYS A 362 18.37 4.62 3.27
CA LYS A 362 18.60 6.06 3.34
C LYS A 362 18.81 6.64 1.94
N ALA A 363 18.08 7.71 1.61
CA ALA A 363 18.23 8.47 0.38
C ALA A 363 17.97 9.96 0.64
N GLY A 364 18.52 10.83 -0.23
CA GLY A 364 18.29 12.28 -0.16
C GLY A 364 16.97 12.75 -0.79
N GLY A 365 16.32 11.89 -1.58
CA GLY A 365 14.96 12.08 -2.12
C GLY A 365 13.99 11.04 -1.56
N CYS A 366 12.71 11.16 -1.89
CA CYS A 366 11.71 10.15 -1.57
C CYS A 366 11.92 8.88 -2.40
N LEU A 367 12.08 7.73 -1.75
CA LEU A 367 12.04 6.40 -2.34
C LEU A 367 10.57 5.95 -2.41
N SER A 368 9.77 6.71 -3.16
CA SER A 368 8.32 6.49 -3.22
C SER A 368 8.01 5.27 -4.07
N LEU A 369 7.08 4.43 -3.62
CA LEU A 369 6.44 3.37 -4.38
C LEU A 369 4.94 3.62 -4.47
N SER A 370 4.37 3.28 -5.61
CA SER A 370 2.92 3.22 -5.82
C SER A 370 2.38 1.86 -5.38
N ALA A 371 1.08 1.79 -5.03
CA ALA A 371 0.42 0.51 -4.82
C ALA A 371 0.59 -0.42 -6.05
N GLY A 372 1.07 -1.65 -5.81
CA GLY A 372 1.41 -2.64 -6.82
C GLY A 372 2.83 -2.54 -7.41
N GLU A 373 3.61 -1.52 -7.05
CA GLU A 373 4.99 -1.33 -7.52
C GLU A 373 5.99 -2.21 -6.78
N TYR A 374 7.02 -2.68 -7.50
CA TYR A 374 8.09 -3.54 -6.96
C TYR A 374 9.38 -2.75 -6.76
N ALA A 375 10.07 -3.00 -5.66
CA ALA A 375 11.36 -2.41 -5.31
C ALA A 375 12.40 -3.48 -5.07
N VAL A 376 13.38 -3.57 -5.99
CA VAL A 376 14.59 -4.38 -5.79
C VAL A 376 15.57 -3.59 -4.93
N LEU A 377 15.90 -4.14 -3.77
CA LEU A 377 16.93 -3.67 -2.85
C LEU A 377 18.14 -4.59 -3.01
N ALA A 378 19.35 -4.06 -3.17
CA ALA A 378 20.52 -4.90 -3.47
C ALA A 378 21.78 -4.48 -2.73
N ARG A 379 22.76 -5.39 -2.62
CA ARG A 379 24.09 -5.07 -2.08
C ARG A 379 24.84 -4.01 -2.90
N ARG A 380 24.65 -3.96 -4.22
CA ARG A 380 25.35 -3.04 -5.13
C ARG A 380 24.41 -2.56 -6.24
N THR A 381 24.56 -1.31 -6.66
CA THR A 381 23.90 -0.75 -7.85
C THR A 381 24.56 -1.16 -9.17
N ASP A 382 25.84 -1.54 -9.15
CA ASP A 382 26.57 -1.97 -10.34
C ASP A 382 26.07 -3.35 -10.81
N ALA A 383 25.39 -3.35 -11.96
CA ALA A 383 24.83 -4.55 -12.59
C ALA A 383 25.87 -5.64 -12.88
N THR A 384 27.14 -5.29 -13.08
CA THR A 384 28.22 -6.28 -13.30
C THR A 384 28.62 -6.98 -12.01
N LEU A 385 28.45 -6.33 -10.85
CA LEU A 385 28.79 -6.84 -9.53
C LEU A 385 27.62 -7.57 -8.85
N ASN A 386 26.38 -7.07 -9.00
CA ASN A 386 25.19 -7.64 -8.38
C ASN A 386 24.56 -8.85 -9.13
N GLY A 387 25.18 -9.29 -10.22
CA GLY A 387 24.74 -10.44 -11.01
C GLY A 387 23.85 -10.11 -12.21
N GLY A 388 23.50 -8.84 -12.42
CA GLY A 388 22.72 -8.36 -13.57
C GLY A 388 21.29 -7.99 -13.22
N LEU A 389 21.07 -7.41 -12.02
CA LEU A 389 19.76 -6.93 -11.58
C LEU A 389 19.29 -5.71 -12.41
N PRO A 390 17.96 -5.47 -12.49
CA PRO A 390 17.47 -4.13 -12.84
C PRO A 390 18.01 -3.08 -11.84
N PRO A 391 17.99 -1.78 -12.18
CA PRO A 391 18.48 -0.72 -11.30
C PRO A 391 17.84 -0.80 -9.89
N PRO A 392 18.62 -1.07 -8.81
CA PRO A 392 18.05 -1.20 -7.48
C PRO A 392 17.52 0.14 -6.96
N VAL A 393 16.36 0.13 -6.33
CA VAL A 393 15.71 1.32 -5.74
C VAL A 393 16.55 1.88 -4.58
N ALA A 394 17.17 0.99 -3.79
CA ALA A 394 18.14 1.36 -2.77
C ALA A 394 19.14 0.21 -2.52
N THR A 395 20.17 0.49 -1.73
CA THR A 395 21.19 -0.50 -1.35
C THR A 395 21.25 -0.76 0.15
N PHE A 396 21.48 -2.02 0.53
CA PHE A 396 21.73 -2.44 1.91
C PHE A 396 23.15 -2.98 2.12
N ASN A 397 23.60 -3.03 3.38
CA ASN A 397 24.94 -3.49 3.78
C ASN A 397 24.84 -4.49 4.97
N MET A 398 24.08 -5.56 4.76
CA MET A 398 23.93 -6.70 5.69
C MET A 398 23.89 -7.99 4.87
N ASP A 399 24.47 -9.08 5.38
CA ASP A 399 24.43 -10.38 4.72
C ASP A 399 23.09 -11.09 4.96
N LEU A 400 22.67 -11.94 4.02
CA LEU A 400 21.62 -12.94 4.20
C LEU A 400 22.28 -14.29 4.48
N ARG A 401 21.64 -15.17 5.25
CA ARG A 401 22.28 -16.44 5.67
C ARG A 401 21.97 -17.56 4.70
N ASN A 402 22.99 -18.05 4.01
CA ASN A 402 22.90 -19.24 3.17
C ASN A 402 22.38 -20.49 3.91
N ALA A 403 22.54 -20.54 5.24
CA ALA A 403 22.02 -21.61 6.09
C ALA A 403 20.50 -21.56 6.37
N GLY A 404 19.81 -20.52 5.89
CA GLY A 404 18.45 -20.17 6.33
C GLY A 404 18.45 -19.21 7.53
N GLY A 405 17.27 -18.65 7.80
CA GLY A 405 17.05 -17.65 8.84
C GLY A 405 15.70 -16.95 8.70
N ARG A 406 15.59 -15.74 9.26
CA ARG A 406 14.41 -14.87 9.15
C ARG A 406 14.79 -13.53 8.56
N LEU A 407 14.08 -13.12 7.52
CA LEU A 407 14.15 -11.77 6.96
C LEU A 407 12.92 -10.98 7.43
N GLN A 408 13.12 -9.76 7.90
CA GLN A 408 12.03 -8.84 8.27
C GLN A 408 12.19 -7.49 7.59
N VAL A 409 11.06 -6.86 7.28
CA VAL A 409 10.95 -5.44 6.92
C VAL A 409 10.36 -4.71 8.12
N LYS A 410 10.94 -3.57 8.51
CA LYS A 410 10.45 -2.76 9.63
C LYS A 410 10.31 -1.28 9.28
N ALA A 411 9.28 -0.65 9.82
CA ALA A 411 9.12 0.79 9.88
C ALA A 411 9.32 1.23 11.34
N GLY A 412 10.46 1.85 11.64
CA GLY A 412 10.88 2.09 13.02
C GLY A 412 10.94 0.77 13.82
N GLY A 413 10.16 0.68 14.90
CA GLY A 413 10.05 -0.53 15.73
C GLY A 413 9.04 -1.58 15.23
N VAL A 414 8.16 -1.22 14.28
CA VAL A 414 7.05 -2.08 13.81
C VAL A 414 7.54 -3.03 12.72
N VAL A 415 7.19 -4.32 12.82
CA VAL A 415 7.38 -5.28 11.72
C VAL A 415 6.27 -5.03 10.70
N VAL A 416 6.68 -4.72 9.47
CA VAL A 416 5.77 -4.50 8.34
C VAL A 416 5.44 -5.84 7.66
N ASP A 417 6.46 -6.68 7.49
CA ASP A 417 6.36 -8.03 6.93
C ASP A 417 7.59 -8.87 7.34
N ALA A 418 7.50 -10.20 7.31
CA ALA A 418 8.63 -11.09 7.59
C ALA A 418 8.47 -12.50 7.00
N VAL A 419 9.57 -13.09 6.55
CA VAL A 419 9.63 -14.49 6.05
C VAL A 419 10.71 -15.29 6.79
N ASP A 420 10.35 -16.50 7.25
CA ASP A 420 11.28 -17.54 7.69
C ASP A 420 11.68 -18.40 6.47
N TYR A 421 12.97 -18.61 6.24
CA TYR A 421 13.51 -19.29 5.06
C TYR A 421 14.55 -20.36 5.36
N ALA A 422 14.59 -21.39 4.51
CA ALA A 422 15.46 -22.55 4.63
C ALA A 422 16.85 -22.33 3.96
N LEU A 423 17.63 -23.41 3.85
CA LEU A 423 18.93 -23.44 3.17
C LEU A 423 18.84 -22.87 1.74
N ALA A 424 19.60 -21.82 1.46
CA ALA A 424 19.59 -21.16 0.15
C ALA A 424 20.48 -21.89 -0.86
N VAL A 425 20.00 -22.01 -2.11
CA VAL A 425 20.66 -22.76 -3.19
C VAL A 425 21.45 -21.82 -4.10
N ASP A 426 22.64 -22.25 -4.54
CA ASP A 426 23.56 -21.45 -5.37
C ASP A 426 22.91 -20.92 -6.67
N GLY A 427 22.80 -19.59 -6.71
CA GLY A 427 22.20 -18.83 -7.79
C GLY A 427 20.68 -18.94 -7.89
N VAL A 428 19.98 -19.34 -6.83
CA VAL A 428 18.52 -19.54 -6.83
C VAL A 428 17.84 -18.66 -5.79
N ALA A 429 17.04 -17.69 -6.24
CA ALA A 429 16.20 -16.89 -5.35
C ALA A 429 15.08 -17.75 -4.74
N THR A 430 14.64 -17.35 -3.54
CA THR A 430 13.43 -17.87 -2.90
C THR A 430 12.32 -16.86 -3.12
N GLN A 431 11.25 -17.30 -3.78
CA GLN A 431 10.12 -16.47 -4.21
C GLN A 431 8.81 -16.97 -3.61
N VAL A 432 7.92 -16.05 -3.23
CA VAL A 432 6.52 -16.39 -2.94
C VAL A 432 5.80 -16.69 -4.26
N SER A 433 4.92 -17.69 -4.27
CA SER A 433 4.08 -18.03 -5.42
C SER A 433 3.24 -16.82 -5.81
N ALA A 434 3.19 -16.47 -7.11
CA ALA A 434 2.48 -15.29 -7.61
C ALA A 434 1.07 -15.02 -7.02
N PRO A 435 0.15 -16.00 -6.88
CA PRO A 435 -1.18 -15.77 -6.31
C PRO A 435 -1.19 -15.61 -4.78
N LEU A 436 -0.07 -15.86 -4.09
CA LEU A 436 0.09 -15.81 -2.63
C LEU A 436 0.96 -14.60 -2.20
N ALA A 437 1.21 -13.66 -3.11
CA ALA A 437 2.07 -12.50 -2.93
C ALA A 437 1.36 -11.32 -2.23
N ASP A 438 0.75 -11.61 -1.08
CA ASP A 438 0.12 -10.65 -0.16
C ASP A 438 0.62 -10.84 1.28
N ALA A 439 0.34 -9.87 2.15
CA ALA A 439 0.85 -9.75 3.52
C ALA A 439 0.30 -10.78 4.54
N VAL A 440 -0.54 -11.72 4.11
CA VAL A 440 -1.11 -12.77 4.96
C VAL A 440 -0.79 -14.16 4.40
N GLN A 441 -0.78 -14.29 3.08
CA GLN A 441 -0.47 -15.56 2.41
C GLN A 441 1.02 -15.82 2.29
N ASN A 442 1.86 -14.77 2.26
CA ASN A 442 3.32 -14.91 2.28
C ASN A 442 3.86 -15.41 3.65
N ASP A 443 3.14 -15.24 4.76
CA ASP A 443 3.52 -15.81 6.07
C ASP A 443 3.57 -17.35 6.06
N ALA A 444 2.87 -18.01 5.13
CA ALA A 444 2.82 -19.46 5.07
C ALA A 444 4.08 -20.03 4.37
N PRO A 445 4.87 -20.94 5.00
CA PRO A 445 6.05 -21.54 4.36
C PRO A 445 5.74 -22.29 3.05
N SER A 446 4.52 -22.81 2.91
CA SER A 446 4.03 -23.46 1.68
C SER A 446 3.79 -22.48 0.52
N ALA A 447 3.81 -21.17 0.77
CA ALA A 447 3.70 -20.16 -0.27
C ALA A 447 5.03 -19.92 -1.00
N TRP A 448 6.17 -20.37 -0.46
CA TRP A 448 7.49 -20.09 -0.99
C TRP A 448 8.08 -21.27 -1.75
N CYS A 449 8.83 -20.97 -2.81
CA CYS A 449 9.56 -21.96 -3.61
C CYS A 449 10.85 -21.40 -4.20
N ALA A 450 11.63 -22.28 -4.81
CA ALA A 450 12.79 -21.92 -5.62
C ALA A 450 12.35 -21.22 -6.92
N ALA A 451 12.98 -20.09 -7.24
CA ALA A 451 12.75 -19.40 -8.50
C ALA A 451 13.27 -20.19 -9.71
N THR A 452 12.63 -20.00 -10.87
CA THR A 452 12.99 -20.72 -12.12
C THR A 452 13.24 -19.79 -13.31
N ALA A 453 13.05 -18.48 -13.16
CA ALA A 453 13.27 -17.50 -14.23
C ALA A 453 14.76 -17.11 -14.28
N ALA A 454 15.44 -17.26 -15.42
CA ALA A 454 16.81 -16.76 -15.51
C ALA A 454 16.85 -15.22 -15.53
N TYR A 455 17.77 -14.62 -14.78
CA TYR A 455 18.06 -13.19 -14.84
C TYR A 455 19.57 -12.91 -14.89
N GLY A 456 19.93 -11.76 -15.48
CA GLY A 456 21.31 -11.32 -15.58
C GLY A 456 22.22 -12.27 -16.38
N SER A 457 23.53 -12.11 -16.22
CA SER A 457 24.55 -12.81 -17.03
C SER A 457 25.27 -13.95 -16.31
N ARG A 458 25.04 -14.14 -15.00
CA ARG A 458 25.68 -15.19 -14.20
C ARG A 458 24.90 -16.50 -14.13
N GLY A 459 23.75 -16.56 -14.80
CA GLY A 459 22.84 -17.72 -14.76
C GLY A 459 22.11 -17.89 -13.43
N ASN A 460 22.01 -16.82 -12.63
CA ASN A 460 21.10 -16.79 -11.48
C ASN A 460 19.66 -16.95 -11.95
N VAL A 461 18.81 -17.48 -11.07
CA VAL A 461 17.36 -17.54 -11.28
C VAL A 461 16.60 -16.77 -10.19
N GLY A 462 15.58 -16.05 -10.62
CA GLY A 462 14.80 -15.06 -9.89
C GLY A 462 14.03 -14.14 -10.84
N THR A 463 13.05 -13.41 -10.32
CA THR A 463 12.17 -12.46 -11.05
C THR A 463 12.36 -10.98 -10.67
N PRO A 464 13.57 -10.47 -10.36
CA PRO A 464 13.76 -9.15 -9.79
C PRO A 464 13.16 -8.02 -10.65
N GLY A 465 12.36 -7.17 -10.02
CA GLY A 465 11.59 -6.08 -10.59
C GLY A 465 10.25 -6.50 -11.19
N ARG A 466 9.75 -7.72 -10.93
CA ARG A 466 8.55 -8.29 -11.57
C ARG A 466 7.76 -9.18 -10.62
N GLY A 467 6.52 -9.47 -11.01
CA GLY A 467 5.74 -10.51 -10.35
C GLY A 467 6.36 -11.89 -10.53
N ASN A 468 6.50 -12.61 -9.42
CA ASN A 468 7.01 -13.97 -9.34
C ASN A 468 6.27 -14.96 -10.24
N ARG A 469 6.85 -16.14 -10.43
CA ARG A 469 6.15 -17.27 -11.05
C ARG A 469 5.22 -17.96 -10.04
N VAL A 470 4.26 -18.73 -10.54
CA VAL A 470 3.55 -19.71 -9.70
C VAL A 470 4.54 -20.81 -9.33
N CYS A 471 4.55 -21.21 -8.06
CA CYS A 471 5.29 -22.39 -7.62
C CYS A 471 4.64 -23.65 -8.23
N GLU A 472 5.31 -24.30 -9.18
CA GLU A 472 4.90 -25.61 -9.67
C GLU A 472 5.12 -26.66 -8.57
N GLY A 473 4.14 -27.52 -8.33
CA GLY A 473 4.25 -28.55 -7.30
C GLY A 473 5.28 -29.61 -7.68
N ASP A 474 6.35 -29.74 -6.89
CA ASP A 474 7.46 -30.64 -7.18
C ASP A 474 7.00 -32.10 -7.34
N GLY A 475 7.16 -32.61 -8.56
CA GLY A 475 7.04 -34.02 -8.90
C GLY A 475 8.18 -34.85 -8.30
N GLY A 476 8.15 -35.07 -6.99
CA GLY A 476 9.07 -35.96 -6.28
C GLY A 476 8.78 -37.44 -6.57
N THR A 477 9.33 -37.99 -7.66
CA THR A 477 9.23 -39.42 -7.95
C THR A 477 10.03 -40.27 -6.96
N LEU A 478 9.40 -41.21 -6.25
CA LEU A 478 9.92 -42.58 -6.04
C LEU A 478 8.82 -43.55 -5.54
N GLY A 479 8.44 -44.51 -6.39
CA GLY A 479 8.12 -45.90 -5.97
C GLY A 479 6.72 -46.24 -5.43
N GLY A 480 5.78 -46.58 -6.32
CA GLY A 480 4.54 -47.29 -5.98
C GLY A 480 3.87 -47.85 -7.24
N VAL A 481 3.50 -49.14 -7.24
CA VAL A 481 2.92 -49.85 -8.40
C VAL A 481 1.43 -50.05 -8.23
N GLY A 482 0.68 -49.80 -9.30
CA GLY A 482 -0.76 -50.13 -9.43
C GLY A 482 -1.71 -49.04 -8.91
N ASP A 483 -2.96 -48.99 -9.36
CA ASP A 483 -3.62 -49.65 -10.50
C ASP A 483 -4.96 -48.95 -10.80
N GLY A 484 -5.54 -49.20 -11.98
CA GLY A 484 -6.53 -48.32 -12.58
C GLY A 484 -7.88 -48.22 -11.84
N GLY A 485 -8.36 -46.99 -11.66
CA GLY A 485 -9.71 -46.69 -11.16
C GLY A 485 -10.37 -45.57 -11.97
N THR A 486 -11.15 -45.94 -12.99
CA THR A 486 -12.07 -45.01 -13.65
C THR A 486 -13.19 -44.64 -12.68
N PHE A 487 -13.31 -43.36 -12.34
CA PHE A 487 -14.55 -42.79 -11.82
C PHE A 487 -15.15 -41.84 -12.86
N ASP A 488 -16.14 -42.39 -13.57
CA ASP A 488 -17.15 -41.62 -14.29
C ASP A 488 -18.13 -41.00 -13.27
N GLY A 489 -18.73 -39.86 -13.60
CA GLY A 489 -19.55 -39.08 -12.66
C GLY A 489 -19.51 -37.58 -12.92
N GLY A 490 -19.86 -37.16 -14.14
CA GLY A 490 -19.92 -35.74 -14.48
C GLY A 490 -21.00 -34.96 -13.73
N VAL A 491 -20.71 -33.68 -13.50
CA VAL A 491 -21.69 -32.61 -13.24
C VAL A 491 -21.36 -31.43 -14.15
N ASP A 492 -22.40 -30.69 -14.51
CA ASP A 492 -22.56 -29.88 -15.73
C ASP A 492 -21.37 -29.09 -16.30
N ALA A 493 -21.36 -29.07 -17.64
CA ALA A 493 -20.58 -28.12 -18.43
C ALA A 493 -21.17 -26.70 -18.29
N GLY A 494 -20.77 -25.98 -17.24
CA GLY A 494 -20.65 -24.54 -17.29
C GLY A 494 -19.51 -24.17 -18.25
N THR A 495 -19.75 -23.25 -19.18
CA THR A 495 -18.72 -22.77 -20.11
C THR A 495 -17.53 -22.21 -19.35
N LEU A 496 -16.31 -22.60 -19.76
CA LEU A 496 -15.07 -21.98 -19.30
C LEU A 496 -15.12 -20.49 -19.68
N GLU A 497 -15.43 -19.61 -18.73
CA GLU A 497 -15.22 -18.18 -18.94
C GLU A 497 -13.72 -17.89 -19.00
N ASP A 498 -13.31 -17.06 -19.96
CA ASP A 498 -11.94 -16.58 -20.11
C ASP A 498 -11.58 -15.67 -18.93
N GLY A 499 -11.26 -16.30 -17.81
CA GLY A 499 -10.83 -15.65 -16.59
C GLY A 499 -9.35 -15.25 -16.64
N CYS A 500 -8.96 -14.48 -15.64
CA CYS A 500 -7.59 -14.23 -15.25
C CYS A 500 -7.53 -14.04 -13.73
N ILE A 501 -6.37 -14.30 -13.13
CA ILE A 501 -6.13 -14.09 -11.70
C ILE A 501 -5.84 -12.60 -11.48
N ASP A 502 -6.68 -11.89 -10.73
CA ASP A 502 -6.44 -10.48 -10.42
C ASP A 502 -5.24 -10.36 -9.45
N ARG A 503 -4.21 -9.63 -9.87
CA ARG A 503 -2.97 -9.45 -9.09
C ARG A 503 -3.18 -8.67 -7.78
N THR A 504 -4.34 -8.03 -7.61
CA THR A 504 -4.73 -7.29 -6.40
C THR A 504 -5.39 -8.19 -5.37
N THR A 505 -6.18 -9.18 -5.79
CA THR A 505 -7.04 -9.99 -4.90
C THR A 505 -6.70 -11.48 -4.86
N GLY A 506 -5.79 -11.95 -5.72
CA GLY A 506 -5.41 -13.36 -5.87
C GLY A 506 -6.51 -14.26 -6.45
N ARG A 507 -7.70 -13.71 -6.72
CA ARG A 507 -8.86 -14.47 -7.19
C ARG A 507 -8.97 -14.46 -8.71
N THR A 508 -9.36 -15.59 -9.28
CA THR A 508 -9.85 -15.65 -10.65
C THR A 508 -11.10 -14.78 -10.78
N ARG A 509 -11.11 -13.88 -11.77
CA ARG A 509 -12.30 -13.16 -12.22
C ARG A 509 -12.36 -13.16 -13.74
N ALA A 510 -13.52 -12.81 -14.30
CA ALA A 510 -13.63 -12.51 -15.72
C ALA A 510 -12.65 -11.38 -16.14
N ARG A 511 -12.09 -11.48 -17.35
CA ARG A 511 -11.26 -10.43 -17.96
C ARG A 511 -12.11 -9.17 -18.20
N ARG A 512 -11.61 -8.00 -17.81
CA ARG A 512 -12.19 -6.68 -18.09
C ARG A 512 -11.85 -6.28 -19.52
N GLY A 513 -12.56 -6.85 -20.49
CA GLY A 513 -12.31 -6.63 -21.90
C GLY A 513 -12.34 -5.14 -22.31
N PRO A 514 -11.43 -4.68 -23.19
CA PRO A 514 -11.45 -3.32 -23.71
C PRO A 514 -12.50 -3.13 -24.81
N ASP A 515 -13.37 -2.13 -24.67
CA ASP A 515 -14.27 -1.66 -25.73
C ASP A 515 -13.57 -0.66 -26.65
N GLY A 516 -14.21 -0.34 -27.78
CA GLY A 516 -13.68 0.64 -28.73
C GLY A 516 -13.41 1.98 -28.03
N GLY A 517 -12.17 2.46 -28.14
CA GLY A 517 -11.74 3.68 -27.48
C GLY A 517 -11.53 3.62 -25.96
N SER A 518 -11.37 2.44 -25.37
CA SER A 518 -10.95 2.28 -23.97
C SER A 518 -9.43 2.31 -23.74
N LEU A 519 -8.65 2.18 -24.82
CA LEU A 519 -7.19 2.28 -24.86
C LEU A 519 -6.79 3.39 -25.84
N VAL A 520 -5.63 4.01 -25.63
CA VAL A 520 -5.03 5.02 -26.50
C VAL A 520 -3.53 4.75 -26.61
N LEU A 521 -3.00 4.59 -27.82
CA LEU A 521 -1.57 4.62 -28.11
C LEU A 521 -1.07 6.04 -27.88
N THR A 522 -0.07 6.19 -27.01
CA THR A 522 0.38 7.51 -26.56
C THR A 522 1.85 7.78 -26.78
N GLU A 523 2.71 6.77 -26.86
CA GLU A 523 4.13 6.97 -27.16
C GLU A 523 4.72 5.72 -27.81
N PHE A 524 5.73 5.85 -28.69
CA PHE A 524 6.49 4.71 -29.18
C PHE A 524 7.93 5.07 -29.56
N MET A 525 8.86 4.15 -29.34
CA MET A 525 10.27 4.24 -29.75
C MET A 525 10.55 3.25 -30.87
N ALA A 526 10.84 3.75 -32.07
CA ALA A 526 11.06 2.96 -33.28
C ALA A 526 12.50 3.01 -33.82
N ASP A 527 13.43 3.61 -33.07
CA ASP A 527 14.86 3.69 -33.42
C ASP A 527 15.69 4.01 -32.15
N PRO A 528 15.76 3.09 -31.16
CA PRO A 528 16.48 3.34 -29.91
C PRO A 528 17.98 3.48 -30.17
N GLN A 529 18.65 4.39 -29.45
CA GLN A 529 20.08 4.64 -29.63
C GLN A 529 20.92 4.13 -28.45
N ALA A 530 20.34 4.01 -27.26
CA ALA A 530 21.07 3.59 -26.07
C ALA A 530 21.33 2.06 -25.99
N VAL A 531 20.62 1.27 -26.81
CA VAL A 531 20.73 -0.20 -26.93
C VAL A 531 20.51 -0.62 -28.39
N ALA A 532 20.61 -1.92 -28.67
CA ALA A 532 20.32 -2.44 -30.01
C ALA A 532 18.83 -2.28 -30.36
N ASP A 533 18.57 -1.75 -31.55
CA ASP A 533 17.26 -1.60 -32.22
C ASP A 533 16.26 -2.70 -31.82
N ALA A 534 16.51 -3.93 -32.25
CA ALA A 534 15.66 -5.09 -32.02
C ALA A 534 15.38 -5.49 -30.54
N MET A 535 15.95 -4.79 -29.55
CA MET A 535 15.72 -4.98 -28.11
C MET A 535 15.16 -3.74 -27.40
N GLY A 536 15.35 -2.54 -27.96
CA GLY A 536 15.01 -1.27 -27.32
C GLY A 536 13.72 -0.60 -27.82
N GLU A 537 13.03 -1.15 -28.82
CA GLU A 537 11.75 -0.60 -29.25
C GLU A 537 10.64 -0.90 -28.23
N TRP A 538 9.71 0.05 -28.10
CA TRP A 538 8.57 -0.06 -27.19
C TRP A 538 7.41 0.82 -27.64
N VAL A 539 6.23 0.54 -27.09
CA VAL A 539 4.96 1.22 -27.34
C VAL A 539 4.24 1.39 -26.01
N GLU A 540 3.71 2.59 -25.73
CA GLU A 540 2.91 2.88 -24.54
C GLU A 540 1.43 3.03 -24.87
N VAL A 541 0.62 2.41 -24.01
CA VAL A 541 -0.84 2.46 -24.05
C VAL A 541 -1.38 3.10 -22.77
N LEU A 542 -2.19 4.14 -22.90
CA LEU A 542 -3.01 4.73 -21.84
C LEU A 542 -4.36 4.01 -21.80
N ALA A 543 -4.80 3.60 -20.60
CA ALA A 543 -6.16 3.11 -20.39
C ALA A 543 -7.09 4.25 -19.94
N LEU A 544 -8.24 4.41 -20.59
CA LEU A 544 -9.25 5.43 -20.22
C LEU A 544 -10.28 4.92 -19.19
N ARG A 545 -10.21 3.62 -18.85
CA ARG A 545 -11.00 2.93 -17.82
C ARG A 545 -10.23 1.71 -17.33
N ASP A 546 -10.67 1.08 -16.24
CA ASP A 546 -10.12 -0.21 -15.81
C ASP A 546 -10.34 -1.29 -16.89
N VAL A 547 -9.25 -1.84 -17.44
CA VAL A 547 -9.24 -2.90 -18.47
C VAL A 547 -8.10 -3.88 -18.23
N ASP A 548 -8.22 -5.08 -18.78
CA ASP A 548 -7.09 -6.01 -18.91
C ASP A 548 -6.64 -6.08 -20.37
N LEU A 549 -5.32 -6.12 -20.63
CA LEU A 549 -4.78 -6.31 -21.98
C LEU A 549 -4.79 -7.79 -22.44
N ASN A 550 -5.34 -8.71 -21.66
CA ASN A 550 -5.51 -10.11 -22.05
C ASN A 550 -6.38 -10.22 -23.33
N GLY A 551 -5.84 -10.86 -24.37
CA GLY A 551 -6.47 -10.97 -25.69
C GLY A 551 -6.23 -9.77 -26.61
N VAL A 552 -5.69 -8.66 -26.10
CA VAL A 552 -5.34 -7.50 -26.93
C VAL A 552 -4.14 -7.84 -27.81
N SER A 553 -4.23 -7.46 -29.08
CA SER A 553 -3.18 -7.58 -30.08
C SER A 553 -2.62 -6.22 -30.42
N LEU A 554 -1.29 -6.07 -30.37
CA LEU A 554 -0.57 -4.99 -31.04
C LEU A 554 -0.13 -5.49 -32.43
N SER A 555 -0.34 -4.70 -33.47
CA SER A 555 0.11 -5.00 -34.84
C SER A 555 0.64 -3.78 -35.59
N ASN A 556 1.40 -4.01 -36.67
CA ASN A 556 1.97 -2.97 -37.53
C ASN A 556 1.59 -3.13 -39.02
N GLU A 557 2.06 -2.21 -39.88
CA GLU A 557 1.74 -2.27 -41.32
C GLU A 557 2.37 -3.44 -42.08
N SER A 558 3.42 -4.08 -41.55
CA SER A 558 4.09 -5.21 -42.20
C SER A 558 3.43 -6.56 -41.90
N GLY A 559 2.32 -6.56 -41.16
CA GLY A 559 1.62 -7.78 -40.72
C GLY A 559 2.26 -8.43 -39.49
N GLY A 560 3.23 -7.76 -38.86
CA GLY A 560 3.70 -8.12 -37.52
C GLY A 560 2.55 -7.98 -36.52
N ARG A 561 2.38 -8.98 -35.66
CA ARG A 561 1.34 -9.01 -34.62
C ARG A 561 1.82 -9.77 -33.40
N SER A 562 1.50 -9.26 -32.23
CA SER A 562 1.69 -9.96 -30.95
C SER A 562 0.42 -9.80 -30.12
N THR A 563 -0.12 -10.90 -29.63
CA THR A 563 -1.27 -10.92 -28.72
C THR A 563 -0.76 -11.10 -27.30
N PHE A 564 -1.19 -10.23 -26.39
CA PHE A 564 -0.83 -10.32 -24.98
C PHE A 564 -1.83 -11.22 -24.27
N ASP A 565 -1.35 -12.25 -23.60
CA ASP A 565 -2.16 -13.03 -22.67
C ASP A 565 -1.29 -13.56 -21.52
N SER A 566 -1.94 -13.82 -20.38
CA SER A 566 -1.32 -14.30 -19.15
C SER A 566 -2.39 -14.94 -18.26
N ALA A 567 -1.99 -15.91 -17.44
CA ALA A 567 -2.87 -16.44 -16.39
C ALA A 567 -3.22 -15.36 -15.34
N LEU A 568 -2.35 -14.37 -15.17
CA LEU A 568 -2.63 -13.17 -14.38
C LEU A 568 -3.32 -12.12 -15.25
N CYS A 569 -4.23 -11.34 -14.66
CA CYS A 569 -4.81 -10.20 -15.36
C CYS A 569 -3.71 -9.17 -15.69
N LEU A 570 -3.63 -8.77 -16.96
CA LEU A 570 -2.80 -7.68 -17.48
C LEU A 570 -3.52 -6.35 -17.24
N ALA A 571 -3.89 -6.12 -15.98
CA ALA A 571 -4.79 -5.05 -15.56
C ALA A 571 -4.10 -3.68 -15.63
N VAL A 572 -4.79 -2.71 -16.22
CA VAL A 572 -4.41 -1.30 -16.24
C VAL A 572 -5.59 -0.49 -15.73
N LYS A 573 -5.35 0.32 -14.70
CA LYS A 573 -6.36 1.19 -14.09
C LYS A 573 -6.69 2.38 -15.01
N ALA A 574 -7.87 2.96 -14.83
CA ALA A 574 -8.24 4.22 -15.49
C ALA A 574 -7.18 5.31 -15.27
N GLY A 575 -6.70 5.92 -16.35
CA GLY A 575 -5.59 6.90 -16.35
C GLY A 575 -4.18 6.28 -16.26
N GLY A 576 -4.07 4.97 -16.05
CA GLY A 576 -2.82 4.22 -15.99
C GLY A 576 -2.21 3.98 -17.37
N ARG A 577 -0.88 3.84 -17.40
CA ARG A 577 -0.09 3.62 -18.63
C ARG A 577 0.63 2.28 -18.57
N ALA A 578 0.63 1.57 -19.68
CA ALA A 578 1.29 0.28 -19.85
C ALA A 578 2.35 0.37 -20.94
N VAL A 579 3.57 -0.05 -20.62
CA VAL A 579 4.67 -0.15 -21.59
C VAL A 579 4.71 -1.57 -22.15
N LEU A 580 4.66 -1.68 -23.48
CA LEU A 580 4.83 -2.91 -24.24
C LEU A 580 6.19 -2.82 -24.93
N ALA A 581 7.04 -3.83 -24.88
CA ALA A 581 8.43 -3.71 -25.35
C ALA A 581 8.94 -4.93 -26.13
N ARG A 582 10.07 -4.76 -26.83
CA ARG A 582 10.84 -5.85 -27.45
C ARG A 582 11.50 -6.79 -26.44
N SER A 583 11.76 -6.29 -25.23
CA SER A 583 12.34 -7.06 -24.13
C SER A 583 11.90 -6.47 -22.78
N GLU A 584 11.56 -7.34 -21.84
CA GLU A 584 11.30 -6.96 -20.43
C GLU A 584 12.61 -6.74 -19.65
N ASP A 585 13.76 -7.15 -20.18
CA ASP A 585 15.06 -7.02 -19.52
C ASP A 585 15.55 -5.57 -19.62
N ALA A 586 15.52 -4.87 -18.48
CA ALA A 586 15.97 -3.49 -18.32
C ALA A 586 17.43 -3.25 -18.76
N SER A 587 18.27 -4.29 -18.75
CA SER A 587 19.66 -4.20 -19.21
C SER A 587 19.79 -4.21 -20.75
N LEU A 588 18.80 -4.77 -21.45
CA LEU A 588 18.74 -4.93 -22.91
C LEU A 588 17.82 -3.91 -23.59
N ASN A 589 16.76 -3.43 -22.92
CA ASN A 589 15.74 -2.55 -23.48
C ASN A 589 16.02 -1.03 -23.30
N GLY A 590 17.19 -0.67 -22.78
CA GLY A 590 17.58 0.72 -22.55
C GLY A 590 17.24 1.26 -21.16
N GLY A 591 16.69 0.44 -20.27
CA GLY A 591 16.31 0.83 -18.91
C GLY A 591 14.88 1.38 -18.85
N LEU A 592 13.95 0.70 -19.51
CA LEU A 592 12.52 0.97 -19.38
C LEU A 592 12.03 0.67 -17.95
N PRO A 593 10.93 1.32 -17.50
CA PRO A 593 10.19 0.91 -16.32
C PRO A 593 9.48 -0.44 -16.56
N ALA A 594 8.62 -0.86 -15.62
CA ALA A 594 7.88 -2.12 -15.70
C ALA A 594 7.17 -2.31 -17.05
N VAL A 595 7.58 -3.35 -17.78
CA VAL A 595 6.99 -3.76 -19.06
C VAL A 595 5.83 -4.71 -18.77
N LEU A 596 4.63 -4.40 -19.30
CA LEU A 596 3.42 -5.21 -19.07
C LEU A 596 3.33 -6.43 -20.00
N GLY A 597 3.96 -6.36 -21.17
CA GLY A 597 4.00 -7.46 -22.14
C GLY A 597 4.99 -7.21 -23.27
N THR A 598 5.34 -8.26 -24.01
CA THR A 598 6.33 -8.20 -25.09
C THR A 598 5.74 -8.40 -26.49
N PHE A 599 6.35 -7.74 -27.48
CA PHE A 599 6.03 -7.95 -28.90
C PHE A 599 7.26 -8.37 -29.71
N ASN A 600 7.03 -9.13 -30.78
CA ASN A 600 8.07 -9.90 -31.49
C ASN A 600 8.35 -9.46 -32.93
N PHE A 601 7.68 -8.40 -33.42
CA PHE A 601 8.00 -7.69 -34.66
C PHE A 601 8.78 -6.40 -34.39
N ASN A 602 9.40 -5.82 -35.40
CA ASN A 602 10.08 -4.51 -35.28
C ASN A 602 9.15 -3.39 -35.75
N LEU A 603 9.35 -2.20 -35.22
CA LEU A 603 8.85 -0.94 -35.79
C LEU A 603 9.74 -0.55 -36.98
N ALA A 604 9.37 0.52 -37.69
CA ALA A 604 10.07 0.93 -38.90
C ALA A 604 10.70 2.31 -38.74
N ASN A 605 12.03 2.33 -38.70
CA ASN A 605 12.86 3.53 -38.52
C ASN A 605 12.82 4.46 -39.76
N THR A 606 12.33 3.98 -40.91
CA THR A 606 12.39 4.67 -42.21
C THR A 606 11.06 5.26 -42.68
N THR A 607 11.12 6.36 -43.44
CA THR A 607 9.95 7.00 -44.08
C THR A 607 9.10 6.01 -44.88
N GLY A 608 7.78 6.22 -44.87
CA GLY A 608 6.80 5.39 -45.57
C GLY A 608 5.49 5.37 -44.80
N SER A 609 4.38 4.88 -45.37
CA SER A 609 3.12 4.78 -44.63
C SER A 609 3.25 3.72 -43.53
N ARG A 610 3.32 4.16 -42.27
CA ARG A 610 3.45 3.30 -41.07
C ARG A 610 2.17 3.28 -40.27
N LYS A 611 1.96 2.19 -39.52
CA LYS A 611 0.80 2.05 -38.63
C LYS A 611 1.17 1.25 -37.38
N LEU A 612 0.58 1.62 -36.25
CA LEU A 612 0.38 0.74 -35.10
C LEU A 612 -1.12 0.60 -34.85
N GLU A 613 -1.58 -0.60 -34.50
CA GLU A 613 -2.98 -0.88 -34.19
C GLU A 613 -3.08 -1.75 -32.94
N LEU A 614 -3.96 -1.34 -32.02
CA LEU A 614 -4.48 -2.19 -30.95
C LEU A 614 -5.81 -2.79 -31.39
N SER A 615 -5.98 -4.09 -31.26
CA SER A 615 -7.24 -4.79 -31.57
C SER A 615 -7.53 -5.92 -30.59
N VAL A 616 -8.81 -6.24 -30.39
CA VAL A 616 -9.28 -7.42 -29.64
C VAL A 616 -10.38 -8.09 -30.47
N ASP A 617 -10.31 -9.41 -30.64
CA ASP A 617 -11.27 -10.20 -31.45
C ASP A 617 -11.53 -9.66 -32.88
N GLY A 618 -10.54 -8.98 -33.46
CA GLY A 618 -10.63 -8.34 -34.78
C GLY A 618 -11.33 -6.97 -34.78
N ARG A 619 -11.81 -6.48 -33.64
CA ARG A 619 -12.27 -5.11 -33.44
C ARG A 619 -11.08 -4.21 -33.09
N VAL A 620 -10.91 -3.12 -33.84
CA VAL A 620 -9.92 -2.07 -33.53
C VAL A 620 -10.31 -1.37 -32.23
N LEU A 621 -9.32 -1.16 -31.37
CA LEU A 621 -9.43 -0.38 -30.13
C LEU A 621 -8.93 1.04 -30.35
N ASP A 622 -7.77 1.16 -31.01
CA ASP A 622 -7.07 2.39 -31.33
C ASP A 622 -6.00 2.14 -32.42
N ALA A 623 -5.66 3.13 -33.27
CA ALA A 623 -4.70 2.91 -34.37
C ALA A 623 -4.00 4.15 -34.95
N VAL A 624 -2.77 4.44 -34.51
CA VAL A 624 -1.99 5.59 -35.00
C VAL A 624 -1.26 5.31 -36.31
N SER A 625 -1.16 6.31 -37.19
CA SER A 625 -0.46 6.23 -38.48
C SER A 625 0.49 7.41 -38.70
N TRP A 626 1.66 7.17 -39.28
CA TRP A 626 2.66 8.21 -39.54
C TRP A 626 3.44 7.96 -40.84
N THR A 627 4.21 8.96 -41.28
CA THR A 627 5.00 8.90 -42.54
C THR A 627 6.48 9.28 -42.41
N GLY A 628 6.85 9.98 -41.33
CA GLY A 628 8.23 10.36 -41.05
C GLY A 628 9.12 9.17 -40.72
N ALA A 629 10.42 9.32 -40.94
CA ALA A 629 11.42 8.44 -40.33
C ALA A 629 11.45 8.67 -38.81
N ALA A 630 11.84 7.64 -38.07
CA ALA A 630 12.20 7.79 -36.67
C ALA A 630 13.47 8.67 -36.55
N ILE A 631 13.68 9.23 -35.36
CA ILE A 631 14.91 9.95 -35.04
C ILE A 631 15.67 9.09 -34.02
N PRO A 632 16.95 8.74 -34.26
CA PRO A 632 17.71 7.87 -33.35
C PRO A 632 17.67 8.37 -31.91
N GLY A 633 17.26 7.49 -30.98
CA GLY A 633 17.16 7.76 -29.55
C GLY A 633 16.00 8.68 -29.17
N VAL A 634 14.93 8.75 -29.98
CA VAL A 634 13.79 9.65 -29.76
C VAL A 634 12.47 8.95 -30.04
N SER A 635 11.62 8.87 -29.03
CA SER A 635 10.24 8.42 -29.20
C SER A 635 9.37 9.46 -29.92
N SER A 636 8.32 8.95 -30.54
CA SER A 636 7.18 9.73 -31.03
C SER A 636 6.11 9.72 -29.94
N GLN A 637 5.83 10.88 -29.32
CA GLN A 637 4.87 11.05 -28.24
C GLN A 637 3.62 11.82 -28.71
N LEU A 638 2.45 11.43 -28.19
CA LEU A 638 1.18 12.12 -28.35
C LEU A 638 1.13 13.40 -27.49
N ASP A 639 0.59 14.50 -28.02
CA ASP A 639 0.26 15.67 -27.20
C ASP A 639 -0.75 15.31 -26.10
N PRO A 640 -0.45 15.55 -24.80
CA PRO A 640 -1.37 15.25 -23.70
C PRO A 640 -2.78 15.80 -23.87
N GLY A 641 -2.94 16.96 -24.52
CA GLY A 641 -4.24 17.59 -24.82
C GLY A 641 -5.08 16.84 -25.86
N ARG A 642 -4.55 15.76 -26.45
CA ARG A 642 -5.19 14.90 -27.45
C ARG A 642 -5.24 13.42 -27.02
N SER A 643 -5.17 13.15 -25.71
CA SER A 643 -5.15 11.80 -25.11
C SER A 643 -6.51 11.07 -25.17
N ASP A 644 -7.09 10.96 -26.36
CA ASP A 644 -8.28 10.15 -26.65
C ASP A 644 -8.16 9.50 -28.03
N PRO A 645 -8.89 8.39 -28.29
CA PRO A 645 -8.74 7.53 -29.46
C PRO A 645 -9.41 8.08 -30.73
N GLN A 646 -9.72 9.38 -30.76
CA GLN A 646 -10.20 10.08 -31.95
C GLN A 646 -9.30 11.25 -32.31
N ARG A 647 -8.70 11.91 -31.31
CA ARG A 647 -7.77 13.03 -31.51
C ARG A 647 -6.31 12.58 -31.64
N ASN A 648 -5.91 11.42 -31.14
CA ASN A 648 -4.58 10.85 -31.40
C ASN A 648 -4.35 10.52 -32.89
N ASP A 649 -5.41 10.12 -33.60
CA ASP A 649 -5.43 9.87 -35.05
C ASP A 649 -5.25 11.13 -35.92
N TRP A 650 -5.39 12.33 -35.34
CA TRP A 650 -5.32 13.56 -36.12
C TRP A 650 -3.88 13.85 -36.61
N PRO A 651 -3.70 14.35 -37.84
CA PRO A 651 -2.39 14.80 -38.32
C PRO A 651 -1.73 15.80 -37.36
N GLY A 652 -0.48 15.53 -37.00
CA GLY A 652 0.28 16.36 -36.06
C GLY A 652 -0.13 16.22 -34.59
N SER A 653 -0.85 15.16 -34.21
CA SER A 653 -1.06 14.83 -32.79
C SER A 653 0.17 14.26 -32.11
N PHE A 654 1.04 13.60 -32.88
CA PHE A 654 2.33 13.10 -32.42
C PHE A 654 3.48 14.05 -32.78
N CYS A 655 4.43 14.18 -31.87
CA CYS A 655 5.66 14.94 -32.04
C CYS A 655 6.88 14.20 -31.45
N PRO A 656 8.12 14.52 -31.87
CA PRO A 656 9.32 13.98 -31.24
C PRO A 656 9.44 14.44 -29.79
N THR A 657 9.81 13.54 -28.88
CA THR A 657 9.98 13.86 -27.45
C THR A 657 11.09 14.90 -27.22
N PRO A 658 10.84 15.95 -26.42
CA PRO A 658 11.81 17.04 -26.19
C PRO A 658 13.01 16.59 -25.36
N ASP A 659 14.12 17.33 -25.48
CA ASP A 659 15.40 17.04 -24.79
C ASP A 659 15.35 16.95 -23.26
N SER A 660 14.33 17.56 -22.65
CA SER A 660 14.07 17.55 -21.21
C SER A 660 13.44 16.24 -20.70
N ALA A 661 12.97 15.35 -21.58
CA ALA A 661 12.37 14.08 -21.24
C ALA A 661 13.26 12.92 -21.74
N ARG A 662 13.88 12.21 -20.79
CA ARG A 662 14.77 11.06 -21.03
C ARG A 662 14.51 9.98 -20.01
N TYR A 663 14.69 8.73 -20.41
CA TYR A 663 14.54 7.56 -19.54
C TYR A 663 15.81 6.70 -19.55
N GLY A 664 15.95 5.83 -18.56
CA GLY A 664 16.97 4.79 -18.48
C GLY A 664 18.38 5.27 -18.84
N ARG A 665 18.91 4.75 -19.94
CA ARG A 665 20.27 5.01 -20.44
C ARG A 665 20.43 6.29 -21.29
N GLY A 666 19.38 7.09 -21.45
CA GLY A 666 19.46 8.46 -21.97
C GLY A 666 18.72 8.71 -23.28
N ASP A 667 18.05 7.73 -23.87
CA ASP A 667 17.11 7.96 -24.98
C ASP A 667 15.96 8.87 -24.53
N ARG A 668 15.41 9.66 -25.46
CA ARG A 668 14.32 10.60 -25.19
C ARG A 668 12.99 9.88 -25.22
N GLY A 669 12.25 9.96 -24.11
CA GLY A 669 10.93 9.35 -23.94
C GLY A 669 10.35 9.56 -22.54
N THR A 670 9.07 9.25 -22.39
CA THR A 670 8.31 9.30 -21.11
C THR A 670 7.62 7.97 -20.75
N PRO A 671 8.23 6.78 -20.96
CA PRO A 671 7.58 5.50 -20.68
C PRO A 671 7.10 5.39 -19.23
N GLY A 672 5.87 4.90 -19.05
CA GLY A 672 5.14 4.84 -17.78
C GLY A 672 4.59 6.19 -17.30
N GLY A 673 4.83 7.30 -18.00
CA GLY A 673 4.62 8.66 -17.53
C GLY A 673 3.77 9.52 -18.47
N VAL A 674 3.45 10.74 -18.03
CA VAL A 674 2.70 11.67 -18.88
C VAL A 674 3.65 12.35 -19.87
N ASN A 675 3.36 12.22 -21.16
CA ASN A 675 4.02 12.90 -22.27
C ASN A 675 4.20 14.40 -22.04
N ARG A 676 5.15 15.00 -22.74
CA ARG A 676 5.33 16.46 -22.75
C ARG A 676 4.45 17.09 -23.82
N ALA A 677 3.92 18.28 -23.57
CA ALA A 677 3.19 19.05 -24.58
C ALA A 677 4.04 19.22 -25.85
N CYS A 678 3.43 19.06 -27.02
CA CYS A 678 4.13 19.28 -28.27
C CYS A 678 4.44 20.77 -28.44
N ALA A 679 5.67 21.08 -28.88
CA ALA A 679 6.03 22.45 -29.22
C ALA A 679 5.22 22.89 -30.46
N LEU A 680 4.57 24.06 -30.37
CA LEU A 680 3.81 24.71 -31.44
C LEU A 680 4.73 25.33 -32.51
#